data_AF-A0A1D6PAD5-F1
#
_entry.id   AF-A0A1D6PAD5-F1
#
_cell.length_a   1.000
_cell.length_b   1.000
_cell.length_c   1.000
_cell.angle_alpha   90.00
_cell.angle_beta   90.00
_cell.angle_gamma   90.00
#
_symmetry.space_group_name_H-M   'P 1'
#
loop_
_entity.id
_entity.type
_entity.pdbx_description
1 polymer ?
#
loop_
_entity_poly.entity_id
_entity_poly.type
_entity_poly.pdbx_seq_one_letter_code
_entity_poly.pdbx_strand_id
1 'polypeptide(L)'
;MGVATVTELKQSISGKRTFRPSLISRHANEWPPTDVSSDLTVEVGTSSFALHKLFAQFPLVSRSGKIRRLVAEAKDAKLARLSLHGTPGGAPAFELAAKFCYGVHVDVTVANVAMLRCAAHYLQITDDFSDKSLELRAEAFLRDAVLPSIASSVAVLRSCEALLPAAEDVGLVPRLIAAVATNVCKEQLTSGLSKLDQCAQLKPAAAFADLDPPADWWGKSVAALGLDFFQRLLSAVKAKGLKQETVTRILINYAQNALHGLMARDVHRCGGADADAVKKQRAVVEAIVGLLPAQSRKSPVPMAFLSGLLKTSMAVSASSICRADLEKRIGMQMDQAILEDILIAAGAAVGAPAGQQHALYDTDVVARIFSVFLNLDDDHNEEDDGFDYDSPRSPKQSLLVKAAKLLDSYLAEVALDSNILPSKFISLAELLPDHARVVTDGLYRAVDIFLKVHPNIKEAERYRLCKAIDCQRLTPDACSHAAQNERLPVQMAVQVLYFEQLRLRSAIQAGGGSSMGGHDGAVFFGCAAAAASVQGSVNMRSGSGVGSGAMSPRDNYASVRRENRELKLEVARMRMRLTDLEKDHVSMKRELVRVGPANRLLRGLARSLGRLFRMRPAAEPGLQQLGAKATADAKVLFQRRRRHSIS
;
A
#
# COMPACT_ATOMS: atom_id res chain seq x y z
N MET A 1 -41.11 6.53 -7.78
CA MET A 1 -42.06 7.19 -8.69
C MET A 1 -42.95 6.10 -9.28
N GLY A 2 -44.21 6.03 -8.85
CA GLY A 2 -45.20 5.02 -9.32
C GLY A 2 -45.90 4.28 -8.17
N VAL A 3 -46.96 4.90 -7.62
CA VAL A 3 -47.94 4.29 -6.71
C VAL A 3 -49.14 3.84 -7.55
N ALA A 4 -49.73 2.69 -7.26
CA ALA A 4 -51.11 2.38 -7.63
C ALA A 4 -51.75 1.41 -6.62
N THR A 5 -52.81 1.91 -5.97
CA THR A 5 -53.79 1.18 -5.15
C THR A 5 -55.07 0.91 -5.96
N VAL A 6 -56.07 0.31 -5.29
CA VAL A 6 -57.50 0.11 -5.66
C VAL A 6 -57.72 -1.14 -6.55
N THR A 7 -58.61 -2.11 -6.29
CA THR A 7 -60.02 -2.06 -5.84
C THR A 7 -60.52 -3.35 -5.18
N GLU A 8 -61.48 -3.21 -4.25
CA GLU A 8 -62.41 -4.26 -3.79
C GLU A 8 -63.51 -4.56 -4.82
N LEU A 9 -64.04 -5.79 -4.83
CA LEU A 9 -65.45 -6.06 -5.16
C LEU A 9 -65.96 -7.38 -4.54
N LYS A 10 -67.26 -7.39 -4.28
CA LYS A 10 -68.05 -8.13 -3.28
C LYS A 10 -68.82 -9.33 -3.89
N GLN A 11 -69.26 -10.25 -3.01
CA GLN A 11 -70.35 -11.27 -3.17
C GLN A 11 -69.99 -12.56 -3.94
N SER A 12 -70.44 -13.78 -3.61
CA SER A 12 -71.40 -14.33 -2.64
C SER A 12 -71.27 -15.88 -2.58
N ILE A 13 -71.56 -16.45 -1.40
CA ILE A 13 -72.25 -17.73 -1.11
C ILE A 13 -71.66 -19.09 -1.59
N SER A 14 -71.39 -19.93 -0.57
CA SER A 14 -71.50 -21.40 -0.49
C SER A 14 -70.37 -22.29 -1.04
N GLY A 15 -69.79 -23.09 -0.15
CA GLY A 15 -69.25 -24.41 -0.50
C GLY A 15 -67.84 -24.73 -0.02
N LYS A 16 -67.76 -25.35 1.16
CA LYS A 16 -66.79 -26.42 1.53
C LYS A 16 -65.28 -26.10 1.47
N ARG A 17 -64.74 -25.84 2.68
CA ARG A 17 -63.43 -26.27 3.22
C ARG A 17 -62.31 -26.56 2.20
N THR A 18 -61.31 -25.67 2.15
CA THR A 18 -59.88 -26.05 2.07
C THR A 18 -59.03 -24.90 2.64
N PHE A 19 -58.36 -25.16 3.76
CA PHE A 19 -57.41 -24.24 4.40
C PHE A 19 -56.15 -24.10 3.54
N ARG A 20 -55.79 -22.88 3.13
CA ARG A 20 -54.42 -22.48 2.77
C ARG A 20 -53.85 -21.68 3.94
N PRO A 21 -52.76 -22.11 4.61
CA PRO A 21 -52.07 -21.27 5.59
C PRO A 21 -51.13 -20.30 4.86
N SER A 22 -51.36 -19.01 5.01
CA SER A 22 -50.46 -17.93 4.61
C SER A 22 -49.23 -17.85 5.54
N LEU A 23 -48.11 -17.42 4.96
CA LEU A 23 -46.72 -17.54 5.41
C LEU A 23 -46.30 -16.63 6.59
N ILE A 24 -47.07 -16.54 7.69
CA ILE A 24 -46.77 -15.62 8.81
C ILE A 24 -46.42 -16.34 10.15
N SER A 25 -46.43 -17.68 10.21
CA SER A 25 -46.39 -18.42 11.50
C SER A 25 -45.09 -19.18 11.83
N ARG A 26 -43.91 -18.83 11.30
CA ARG A 26 -42.70 -19.67 11.44
C ARG A 26 -41.79 -19.46 12.67
N HIS A 27 -42.22 -18.76 13.72
CA HIS A 27 -41.40 -18.63 14.96
C HIS A 27 -42.08 -19.03 16.28
N ALA A 28 -43.22 -19.74 16.24
CA ALA A 28 -43.98 -20.08 17.45
C ALA A 28 -43.52 -21.34 18.24
N ASN A 29 -42.47 -22.05 17.80
CA ASN A 29 -42.17 -23.41 18.29
C ASN A 29 -40.91 -23.58 19.18
N GLU A 30 -40.35 -22.52 19.78
CA GLU A 30 -39.11 -22.66 20.59
C GLU A 30 -39.17 -21.99 21.97
N TRP A 31 -40.37 -21.68 22.45
CA TRP A 31 -40.59 -21.24 23.83
C TRP A 31 -40.72 -22.46 24.75
N PRO A 32 -40.21 -22.40 26.00
CA PRO A 32 -40.45 -23.47 26.96
C PRO A 32 -41.95 -23.79 27.01
N PRO A 33 -42.36 -25.06 26.95
CA PRO A 33 -43.77 -25.42 26.95
C PRO A 33 -44.34 -25.14 28.34
N THR A 34 -44.82 -23.92 28.56
CA THR A 34 -45.73 -23.60 29.65
C THR A 34 -47.14 -23.72 29.12
N ASP A 35 -47.93 -24.58 29.76
CA ASP A 35 -49.34 -24.90 29.44
C ASP A 35 -50.31 -23.74 29.76
N VAL A 36 -49.84 -22.49 29.58
CA VAL A 36 -50.45 -21.25 30.09
C VAL A 36 -50.58 -20.26 28.94
N SER A 37 -51.74 -19.60 28.84
CA SER A 37 -52.04 -18.56 27.85
C SER A 37 -51.10 -17.36 28.00
N SER A 38 -50.48 -16.89 26.92
CA SER A 38 -49.68 -15.67 26.91
C SER A 38 -50.53 -14.42 27.17
N ASP A 39 -50.16 -13.64 28.16
CA ASP A 39 -50.86 -12.45 28.66
C ASP A 39 -50.00 -11.16 28.60
N LEU A 40 -48.80 -11.26 28.04
CA LEU A 40 -47.91 -10.16 27.66
C LEU A 40 -47.49 -10.34 26.20
N THR A 41 -47.63 -9.32 25.35
CA THR A 41 -47.04 -9.34 24.01
C THR A 41 -46.00 -8.25 23.92
N VAL A 42 -44.74 -8.62 23.71
CA VAL A 42 -43.64 -7.67 23.50
C VAL A 42 -43.30 -7.61 22.02
N GLU A 43 -43.41 -6.42 21.43
CA GLU A 43 -43.05 -6.16 20.05
C GLU A 43 -41.67 -5.53 19.98
N VAL A 44 -40.76 -6.18 19.26
CA VAL A 44 -39.38 -5.74 19.03
C VAL A 44 -39.15 -5.65 17.52
N GLY A 45 -39.25 -4.44 16.97
CA GLY A 45 -39.19 -4.23 15.52
C GLY A 45 -40.33 -4.95 14.80
N THR A 46 -39.99 -5.91 13.94
CA THR A 46 -40.95 -6.73 13.17
C THR A 46 -41.34 -8.03 13.86
N SER A 47 -40.76 -8.34 15.02
CA SER A 47 -40.98 -9.60 15.76
C SER A 47 -41.89 -9.34 16.94
N SER A 48 -42.91 -10.19 17.11
CA SER A 48 -43.77 -10.20 18.29
C SER A 48 -43.47 -11.43 19.13
N PHE A 49 -43.32 -11.22 20.43
CA PHE A 49 -43.05 -12.25 21.42
C PHE A 49 -44.24 -12.36 22.35
N ALA A 50 -44.97 -13.47 22.25
CA ALA A 50 -46.07 -13.80 23.14
C ALA A 50 -45.49 -14.44 24.41
N LEU A 51 -45.54 -13.68 25.49
CA LEU A 51 -44.90 -13.93 26.77
C LEU A 51 -45.95 -13.98 27.88
N HIS A 52 -45.50 -14.33 29.08
CA HIS A 52 -46.39 -14.51 30.22
C HIS A 52 -46.22 -13.39 31.26
N LYS A 53 -47.30 -12.68 31.56
CA LYS A 53 -47.48 -11.72 32.66
C LYS A 53 -47.81 -12.46 33.97
N LEU A 54 -48.47 -13.63 33.99
CA LEU A 54 -49.20 -14.07 35.20
C LEU A 54 -49.29 -15.61 35.42
N PHE A 55 -48.26 -16.23 36.03
CA PHE A 55 -48.43 -17.25 37.09
C PHE A 55 -47.12 -17.56 37.85
N ALA A 56 -47.14 -17.33 39.17
CA ALA A 56 -46.24 -17.79 40.25
C ALA A 56 -44.71 -17.51 40.23
N GLN A 57 -44.08 -17.18 39.10
CA GLN A 57 -42.68 -16.71 39.06
C GLN A 57 -42.61 -15.68 37.93
N PHE A 58 -42.51 -14.37 38.18
CA PHE A 58 -42.48 -13.34 37.13
C PHE A 58 -41.07 -13.22 36.51
N PRO A 59 -40.58 -14.05 35.57
CA PRO A 59 -39.14 -14.11 35.36
C PRO A 59 -38.68 -12.85 34.60
N LEU A 60 -39.48 -12.39 33.63
CA LEU A 60 -39.23 -11.15 32.90
C LEU A 60 -39.52 -9.89 33.72
N VAL A 61 -40.72 -9.76 34.31
CA VAL A 61 -41.11 -8.57 35.08
C VAL A 61 -40.34 -8.46 36.40
N SER A 62 -39.97 -9.59 37.01
CA SER A 62 -39.12 -9.60 38.20
C SER A 62 -37.67 -9.28 37.86
N ARG A 63 -37.12 -9.73 36.72
CA ARG A 63 -35.68 -9.57 36.43
C ARG A 63 -35.32 -8.40 35.53
N SER A 64 -36.28 -7.78 34.84
CA SER A 64 -36.04 -6.58 34.01
C SER A 64 -36.71 -5.35 34.62
N GLY A 65 -35.89 -4.37 35.05
CA GLY A 65 -36.38 -3.09 35.56
C GLY A 65 -37.19 -2.30 34.53
N LYS A 66 -36.81 -2.36 33.25
CA LYS A 66 -37.52 -1.64 32.18
C LYS A 66 -38.88 -2.26 31.86
N ILE A 67 -38.95 -3.58 31.71
CA ILE A 67 -40.23 -4.27 31.48
C ILE A 67 -41.14 -4.05 32.70
N ARG A 68 -40.60 -4.12 33.92
CA ARG A 68 -41.36 -3.84 35.15
C ARG A 68 -42.03 -2.46 35.12
N ARG A 69 -41.29 -1.41 34.73
CA ARG A 69 -41.85 -0.05 34.60
C ARG A 69 -42.91 0.02 33.50
N LEU A 70 -42.63 -0.53 32.32
CA LEU A 70 -43.56 -0.50 31.19
C LEU A 70 -44.87 -1.28 31.48
N VAL A 71 -44.80 -2.40 32.20
CA VAL A 71 -45.98 -3.14 32.64
C VAL A 71 -46.76 -2.36 33.71
N ALA A 72 -46.09 -1.64 34.61
CA ALA A 72 -46.76 -0.82 35.63
C ALA A 72 -47.44 0.43 35.04
N GLU A 73 -46.89 1.00 33.96
CA GLU A 73 -47.47 2.15 33.24
C GLU A 73 -48.61 1.76 32.29
N ALA A 74 -48.70 0.48 31.91
CA ALA A 74 -49.75 -0.02 31.03
C ALA A 74 -51.11 0.01 31.76
N LYS A 75 -51.99 0.93 31.34
CA LYS A 75 -53.34 1.13 31.89
C LYS A 75 -54.28 -0.07 31.71
N ASP A 76 -53.94 -1.01 30.84
CA ASP A 76 -54.81 -2.12 30.45
C ASP A 76 -54.41 -3.42 31.18
N ALA A 77 -55.27 -3.86 32.10
CA ALA A 77 -54.96 -4.95 33.02
C ALA A 77 -54.90 -6.33 32.36
N LYS A 78 -55.62 -6.53 31.24
CA LYS A 78 -55.94 -7.86 30.71
C LYS A 78 -55.00 -8.40 29.63
N LEU A 79 -54.34 -7.55 28.84
CA LEU A 79 -53.32 -7.92 27.84
C LEU A 79 -52.37 -6.72 27.66
N ALA A 80 -51.20 -6.77 28.28
CA ALA A 80 -50.21 -5.70 28.09
C ALA A 80 -49.50 -5.91 26.75
N ARG A 81 -49.76 -5.05 25.76
CA ARG A 81 -48.95 -4.99 24.53
C ARG A 81 -47.89 -3.92 24.73
N LEU A 82 -46.62 -4.34 24.81
CA LEU A 82 -45.48 -3.46 24.98
C LEU A 82 -44.69 -3.37 23.68
N SER A 83 -44.46 -2.16 23.17
CA SER A 83 -43.59 -1.96 22.00
C SER A 83 -42.23 -1.44 22.46
N LEU A 84 -41.20 -2.28 22.35
CA LEU A 84 -39.81 -1.92 22.64
C LEU A 84 -39.17 -1.37 21.36
N HIS A 85 -39.12 -0.04 21.27
CA HIS A 85 -38.44 0.64 20.17
C HIS A 85 -36.94 0.77 20.47
N GLY A 86 -36.10 0.38 19.50
CA GLY A 86 -34.65 0.57 19.58
C GLY A 86 -33.92 -0.38 20.52
N THR A 87 -34.35 -1.65 20.66
CA THR A 87 -33.57 -2.65 21.40
C THR A 87 -32.22 -2.88 20.72
N PRO A 88 -31.09 -2.69 21.42
CA PRO A 88 -29.78 -2.93 20.83
C PRO A 88 -29.64 -4.41 20.45
N GLY A 89 -29.22 -4.68 19.20
CA GLY A 89 -29.15 -6.04 18.64
C GLY A 89 -30.49 -6.63 18.20
N GLY A 90 -31.58 -5.86 18.26
CA GLY A 90 -32.90 -6.24 17.73
C GLY A 90 -33.56 -7.43 18.43
N ALA A 91 -34.46 -8.10 17.70
CA ALA A 91 -35.19 -9.28 18.16
C ALA A 91 -34.29 -10.40 18.73
N PRO A 92 -33.15 -10.79 18.13
CA PRO A 92 -32.35 -11.89 18.68
C PRO A 92 -31.70 -11.54 20.02
N ALA A 93 -31.34 -10.27 20.24
CA ALA A 93 -30.80 -9.84 21.53
C ALA A 93 -31.88 -9.88 22.64
N PHE A 94 -33.10 -9.44 22.32
CA PHE A 94 -34.24 -9.55 23.23
C PHE A 94 -34.60 -11.01 23.53
N GLU A 95 -34.61 -11.88 22.51
CA GLU A 95 -34.93 -13.30 22.68
C GLU A 95 -33.95 -13.98 23.64
N LEU A 96 -32.64 -13.74 23.48
CA LEU A 96 -31.64 -14.29 24.41
C LEU A 96 -31.80 -13.71 25.83
N ALA A 97 -32.04 -12.41 25.96
CA ALA A 97 -32.30 -11.79 27.25
C ALA A 97 -33.58 -12.35 27.92
N ALA A 98 -34.62 -12.62 27.13
CA ALA A 98 -35.85 -13.23 27.61
C ALA A 98 -35.64 -14.68 28.03
N LYS A 99 -34.98 -15.50 27.19
CA LYS A 99 -34.56 -16.87 27.52
C LYS A 99 -33.81 -16.91 28.85
N PHE A 100 -32.87 -15.98 29.07
CA PHE A 100 -32.16 -15.83 30.34
C PHE A 100 -33.11 -15.53 31.52
N CYS A 101 -34.04 -14.59 31.35
CA CYS A 101 -35.02 -14.25 32.39
C CYS A 101 -35.86 -15.47 32.78
N TYR A 102 -36.29 -16.29 31.82
CA TYR A 102 -37.01 -17.55 32.03
C TYR A 102 -36.16 -18.69 32.63
N GLY A 103 -34.87 -18.47 32.90
CA GLY A 103 -33.97 -19.48 33.44
C GLY A 103 -33.44 -20.47 32.40
N VAL A 104 -33.64 -20.21 31.11
CA VAL A 104 -33.00 -20.98 30.03
C VAL A 104 -31.51 -20.64 30.01
N HIS A 105 -30.66 -21.65 29.87
CA HIS A 105 -29.23 -21.45 29.79
C HIS A 105 -28.87 -20.67 28.52
N VAL A 106 -28.26 -19.49 28.68
CA VAL A 106 -27.74 -18.68 27.59
C VAL A 106 -26.22 -18.73 27.61
N ASP A 107 -25.63 -19.28 26.54
CA ASP A 107 -24.19 -19.33 26.36
C ASP A 107 -23.67 -17.95 25.96
N VAL A 108 -22.83 -17.36 26.81
CA VAL A 108 -22.14 -16.10 26.51
C VAL A 108 -20.87 -16.43 25.73
N THR A 109 -20.77 -15.89 24.52
CA THR A 109 -19.68 -16.12 23.56
C THR A 109 -19.14 -14.79 23.04
N VAL A 110 -17.96 -14.80 22.42
CA VAL A 110 -17.35 -13.60 21.80
C VAL A 110 -18.27 -12.96 20.75
N ALA A 111 -19.12 -13.75 20.07
CA ALA A 111 -20.01 -13.25 19.03
C ALA A 111 -21.26 -12.53 19.57
N ASN A 112 -21.75 -12.92 20.76
CA ASN A 112 -23.01 -12.40 21.30
C ASN A 112 -22.83 -11.49 22.53
N VAL A 113 -21.65 -11.46 23.15
CA VAL A 113 -21.44 -10.75 24.42
C VAL A 113 -21.73 -9.24 24.32
N ALA A 114 -21.36 -8.57 23.22
CA ALA A 114 -21.67 -7.16 23.03
C ALA A 114 -23.19 -6.92 22.95
N MET A 115 -23.90 -7.75 22.18
CA MET A 115 -25.35 -7.69 22.07
C MET A 115 -26.01 -7.92 23.44
N LEU A 116 -25.59 -8.95 24.17
CA LEU A 116 -26.14 -9.28 25.50
C LEU A 116 -25.87 -8.16 26.51
N ARG A 117 -24.66 -7.58 26.51
CA ARG A 117 -24.28 -6.48 27.40
C ARG A 117 -25.13 -5.23 27.15
N CYS A 118 -25.32 -4.86 25.88
CA CYS A 118 -26.16 -3.71 25.50
C CYS A 118 -27.64 -3.99 25.79
N ALA A 119 -28.13 -5.19 25.51
CA ALA A 119 -29.52 -5.57 25.77
C ALA A 119 -29.83 -5.65 27.27
N ALA A 120 -28.93 -6.21 28.07
CA ALA A 120 -29.06 -6.27 29.53
C ALA A 120 -29.14 -4.86 30.14
N HIS A 121 -28.27 -3.95 29.69
CA HIS A 121 -28.30 -2.56 30.14
C HIS A 121 -29.60 -1.85 29.71
N TYR A 122 -30.01 -2.00 28.45
CA TYR A 122 -31.24 -1.41 27.94
C TYR A 122 -32.49 -1.91 28.68
N LEU A 123 -32.55 -3.21 28.98
CA LEU A 123 -33.65 -3.84 29.70
C LEU A 123 -33.56 -3.67 31.23
N GLN A 124 -32.47 -3.09 31.73
CA GLN A 124 -32.17 -2.99 33.17
C GLN A 124 -32.26 -4.36 33.87
N ILE A 125 -31.62 -5.36 33.29
CA ILE A 125 -31.44 -6.69 33.93
C ILE A 125 -30.17 -6.60 34.78
N THR A 126 -30.26 -5.82 35.85
CA THR A 126 -29.20 -5.53 36.82
C THR A 126 -29.31 -6.45 38.04
N ASP A 127 -28.30 -6.41 38.91
CA ASP A 127 -28.30 -7.20 40.15
C ASP A 127 -29.38 -6.77 41.15
N ASP A 128 -29.91 -5.56 41.00
CA ASP A 128 -31.02 -5.04 41.83
C ASP A 128 -32.30 -5.89 41.67
N PHE A 129 -32.40 -6.63 40.56
CA PHE A 129 -33.60 -7.39 40.17
C PHE A 129 -33.38 -8.90 40.10
N SER A 130 -32.14 -9.36 39.98
CA SER A 130 -31.81 -10.78 39.87
C SER A 130 -30.41 -11.10 40.38
N ASP A 131 -30.30 -12.08 41.27
CA ASP A 131 -29.01 -12.70 41.58
C ASP A 131 -28.41 -13.32 40.30
N LYS A 132 -27.12 -13.05 40.07
CA LYS A 132 -26.39 -13.44 38.84
C LYS A 132 -26.98 -12.80 37.57
N SER A 133 -27.15 -11.48 37.56
CA SER A 133 -27.75 -10.76 36.43
C SER A 133 -27.07 -11.04 35.09
N LEU A 134 -27.83 -10.85 34.00
CA LEU A 134 -27.27 -10.97 32.65
C LEU A 134 -26.18 -9.92 32.41
N GLU A 135 -26.34 -8.73 33.00
CA GLU A 135 -25.32 -7.67 32.95
C GLU A 135 -24.03 -8.14 33.63
N LEU A 136 -24.07 -8.67 34.87
CA LEU A 136 -22.88 -9.23 35.52
C LEU A 136 -22.26 -10.39 34.75
N ARG A 137 -23.08 -11.29 34.20
CA ARG A 137 -22.57 -12.45 33.47
C ARG A 137 -21.84 -12.04 32.20
N ALA A 138 -22.40 -11.09 31.45
CA ALA A 138 -21.75 -10.51 30.29
C ALA A 138 -20.48 -9.74 30.69
N GLU A 139 -20.52 -8.97 31.77
CA GLU A 139 -19.40 -8.18 32.28
C GLU A 139 -18.24 -9.05 32.77
N ALA A 140 -18.54 -10.16 33.47
CA ALA A 140 -17.53 -11.14 33.88
C ALA A 140 -16.88 -11.81 32.68
N PHE A 141 -17.66 -12.22 31.67
CA PHE A 141 -17.10 -12.79 30.44
C PHE A 141 -16.24 -11.78 29.67
N LEU A 142 -16.66 -10.51 29.60
CA LEU A 142 -15.85 -9.44 29.00
C LEU A 142 -14.51 -9.31 29.73
N ARG A 143 -14.51 -9.22 31.06
CA ARG A 143 -13.31 -9.07 31.87
C ARG A 143 -12.36 -10.27 31.78
N ASP A 144 -12.90 -11.49 31.83
CA ASP A 144 -12.09 -12.70 32.03
C ASP A 144 -11.65 -13.32 30.69
N ALA A 145 -12.48 -13.25 29.63
CA ALA A 145 -12.21 -13.90 28.35
C ALA A 145 -11.94 -12.94 27.18
N VAL A 146 -12.51 -11.73 27.20
CA VAL A 146 -12.41 -10.78 26.07
C VAL A 146 -11.26 -9.80 26.26
N LEU A 147 -11.27 -9.01 27.32
CA LEU A 147 -10.29 -7.94 27.57
C LEU A 147 -8.84 -8.43 27.65
N PRO A 148 -8.51 -9.66 28.11
CA PRO A 148 -7.13 -10.16 28.09
C PRO A 148 -6.65 -10.60 26.69
N SER A 149 -7.57 -10.91 25.78
CA SER A 149 -7.26 -11.43 24.43
C SER A 149 -7.42 -10.33 23.38
N ILE A 150 -6.36 -10.05 22.63
CA ILE A 150 -6.40 -9.06 21.54
C ILE A 150 -7.41 -9.49 20.46
N ALA A 151 -7.34 -10.76 20.01
CA ALA A 151 -8.21 -11.27 18.97
C ALA A 151 -9.70 -11.22 19.37
N SER A 152 -10.01 -11.60 20.62
CA SER A 152 -11.38 -11.53 21.15
C SER A 152 -11.84 -10.08 21.26
N SER A 153 -11.00 -9.19 21.79
CA SER A 153 -11.35 -7.76 21.93
C SER A 153 -11.64 -7.10 20.57
N VAL A 154 -10.85 -7.39 19.54
CA VAL A 154 -11.08 -6.88 18.18
C VAL A 154 -12.36 -7.48 17.57
N ALA A 155 -12.64 -8.77 17.80
CA ALA A 155 -13.87 -9.41 17.33
C ALA A 155 -15.13 -8.80 17.98
N VAL A 156 -15.09 -8.55 19.29
CA VAL A 156 -16.19 -7.87 20.00
C VAL A 156 -16.32 -6.42 19.53
N LEU A 157 -15.21 -5.72 19.31
CA LEU A 157 -15.23 -4.34 18.78
C LEU A 157 -15.93 -4.27 17.42
N ARG A 158 -15.65 -5.23 16.52
CA ARG A 158 -16.35 -5.35 15.23
C ARG A 158 -17.86 -5.57 15.40
N SER A 159 -18.27 -6.39 16.37
CA SER A 159 -19.71 -6.59 16.65
C SER A 159 -20.40 -5.34 17.20
N CYS A 160 -19.66 -4.42 17.82
CA CYS A 160 -20.19 -3.16 18.33
C CYS A 160 -20.62 -2.19 17.22
N GLU A 161 -20.09 -2.33 15.99
CA GLU A 161 -20.48 -1.50 14.83
C GLU A 161 -21.98 -1.55 14.56
N ALA A 162 -22.59 -2.73 14.70
CA ALA A 162 -24.03 -2.93 14.51
C ALA A 162 -24.88 -2.51 15.73
N LEU A 163 -24.25 -2.11 16.83
CA LEU A 163 -24.89 -1.81 18.12
C LEU A 163 -24.78 -0.33 18.52
N LEU A 164 -24.24 0.53 17.65
CA LEU A 164 -24.21 1.97 17.87
C LEU A 164 -25.64 2.55 17.83
N PRO A 165 -25.99 3.49 18.73
CA PRO A 165 -25.15 4.14 19.75
C PRO A 165 -25.05 3.39 21.10
N ALA A 166 -25.85 2.36 21.34
CA ALA A 166 -25.95 1.71 22.66
C ALA A 166 -24.63 1.15 23.18
N ALA A 167 -23.74 0.66 22.31
CA ALA A 167 -22.42 0.18 22.71
C ALA A 167 -21.47 1.32 23.21
N GLU A 168 -21.68 2.55 22.76
CA GLU A 168 -20.96 3.73 23.27
C GLU A 168 -21.53 4.19 24.61
N ASP A 169 -22.86 4.22 24.75
CA ASP A 169 -23.54 4.64 25.99
C ASP A 169 -23.15 3.74 27.18
N VAL A 170 -22.99 2.44 26.94
CA VAL A 170 -22.53 1.47 27.95
C VAL A 170 -21.02 1.59 28.23
N GLY A 171 -20.28 2.37 27.44
CA GLY A 171 -18.83 2.50 27.55
C GLY A 171 -18.07 1.25 27.09
N LEU A 172 -18.69 0.36 26.31
CA LEU A 172 -18.06 -0.89 25.86
C LEU A 172 -16.94 -0.61 24.84
N VAL A 173 -17.19 0.29 23.89
CA VAL A 173 -16.22 0.69 22.85
C VAL A 173 -14.90 1.22 23.42
N PRO A 174 -14.88 2.27 24.27
CA PRO A 174 -13.62 2.81 24.80
C PRO A 174 -12.87 1.79 25.66
N ARG A 175 -13.57 0.91 26.38
CA ARG A 175 -12.96 -0.16 27.18
C ARG A 175 -12.26 -1.20 26.31
N LEU A 176 -12.88 -1.64 25.22
CA LEU A 176 -12.29 -2.58 24.27
C LEU A 176 -11.06 -1.98 23.59
N ILE A 177 -11.14 -0.72 23.15
CA ILE A 177 -10.01 -0.01 22.53
C ILE A 177 -8.85 0.12 23.52
N ALA A 178 -9.11 0.51 24.77
CA ALA A 178 -8.08 0.61 25.81
C ALA A 178 -7.44 -0.74 26.14
N ALA A 179 -8.22 -1.81 26.15
CA ALA A 179 -7.73 -3.17 26.38
C ALA A 179 -6.83 -3.65 25.24
N VAL A 180 -7.25 -3.48 23.98
CA VAL A 180 -6.40 -3.78 22.82
C VAL A 180 -5.11 -2.97 22.89
N ALA A 181 -5.18 -1.65 23.07
CA ALA A 181 -3.99 -0.80 23.14
C ALA A 181 -3.02 -1.22 24.26
N THR A 182 -3.56 -1.62 25.42
CA THR A 182 -2.75 -2.10 26.55
C THR A 182 -2.10 -3.45 26.28
N ASN A 183 -2.84 -4.41 25.73
CA ASN A 183 -2.33 -5.76 25.48
C ASN A 183 -1.30 -5.77 24.34
N VAL A 184 -1.53 -5.00 23.28
CA VAL A 184 -0.56 -4.84 22.19
C VAL A 184 0.75 -4.26 22.69
N CYS A 185 0.69 -3.25 23.57
CA CYS A 185 1.91 -2.68 24.15
C CYS A 185 2.61 -3.67 25.08
N LYS A 186 1.87 -4.48 25.85
CA LYS A 186 2.44 -5.58 26.66
C LYS A 186 3.12 -6.65 25.79
N GLU A 187 2.50 -7.05 24.68
CA GLU A 187 3.10 -7.98 23.71
C GLU A 187 4.37 -7.40 23.05
N GLN A 188 4.36 -6.11 22.73
CA GLN A 188 5.55 -5.44 22.21
C GLN A 188 6.69 -5.38 23.25
N LEU A 189 6.36 -5.14 24.52
CA LEU A 189 7.34 -5.13 25.61
C LEU A 189 7.89 -6.52 25.90
N THR A 190 7.03 -7.54 25.94
CA THR A 190 7.45 -8.94 26.16
C THR A 190 8.30 -9.45 25.00
N SER A 191 7.95 -9.17 23.75
CA SER A 191 8.79 -9.49 22.59
C SER A 191 10.09 -8.68 22.54
N GLY A 192 10.09 -7.44 23.04
CA GLY A 192 11.31 -6.64 23.22
C GLY A 192 12.23 -7.20 24.31
N LEU A 193 11.67 -7.64 25.43
CA LEU A 193 12.40 -8.26 26.54
C LEU A 193 12.94 -9.64 26.17
N SER A 194 12.16 -10.47 25.47
CA SER A 194 12.65 -11.77 24.98
C SER A 194 13.80 -11.61 23.98
N LYS A 195 13.79 -10.53 23.18
CA LYS A 195 14.92 -10.16 22.32
C LYS A 195 16.15 -9.75 23.14
N LEU A 196 15.96 -9.10 24.30
CA LEU A 196 17.05 -8.74 25.21
C LEU A 196 17.67 -9.99 25.87
N ASP A 197 16.85 -10.93 26.31
CA ASP A 197 17.30 -12.21 26.87
C ASP A 197 18.02 -13.06 25.82
N GLN A 198 17.56 -13.05 24.56
CA GLN A 198 18.27 -13.70 23.45
C GLN A 198 19.57 -12.99 23.07
N CYS A 199 19.62 -11.65 23.16
CA CYS A 199 20.85 -10.87 22.98
C CYS A 199 21.91 -11.17 24.06
N ALA A 200 21.51 -11.63 25.25
CA ALA A 200 22.46 -12.06 26.27
C ALA A 200 23.14 -13.41 25.94
N GLN A 201 22.62 -14.17 24.98
CA GLN A 201 23.07 -15.54 24.66
C GLN A 201 23.67 -15.71 23.25
N LEU A 202 23.67 -14.68 22.38
CA LEU A 202 24.13 -14.79 21.00
C LEU A 202 25.01 -13.61 20.55
N LYS A 203 26.08 -13.93 19.80
CA LYS A 203 27.07 -12.97 19.28
C LYS A 203 26.40 -11.81 18.50
N PRO A 204 26.90 -10.56 18.60
CA PRO A 204 26.28 -9.34 18.06
C PRO A 204 26.06 -9.28 16.54
N ALA A 205 26.52 -10.27 15.77
CA ALA A 205 26.54 -10.24 14.32
C ALA A 205 25.31 -10.88 13.65
N ALA A 206 24.45 -11.59 14.40
CA ALA A 206 23.24 -12.23 13.87
C ALA A 206 21.93 -11.48 14.21
N ALA A 207 21.99 -10.39 14.97
CA ALA A 207 20.80 -9.69 15.48
C ALA A 207 20.11 -8.75 14.47
N PHE A 208 20.67 -8.58 13.27
CA PHE A 208 20.21 -7.58 12.28
C PHE A 208 19.50 -8.18 11.05
N ALA A 209 19.45 -9.51 10.93
CA ALA A 209 18.79 -10.18 9.82
C ALA A 209 17.82 -11.25 10.38
N ASP A 210 16.57 -11.21 9.91
CA ASP A 210 15.51 -12.20 10.16
C ASP A 210 14.98 -12.34 11.60
N LEU A 211 14.07 -11.44 12.00
CA LEU A 211 13.09 -11.75 13.04
C LEU A 211 11.74 -11.11 12.69
N ASP A 212 10.92 -11.87 11.96
CA ASP A 212 9.47 -11.69 11.91
C ASP A 212 8.95 -11.34 13.32
N PRO A 213 8.20 -10.24 13.52
CA PRO A 213 7.54 -10.05 14.79
C PRO A 213 6.55 -11.21 14.99
N PRO A 214 6.51 -11.82 16.17
CA PRO A 214 5.51 -12.83 16.44
C PRO A 214 4.12 -12.17 16.37
N ALA A 215 3.20 -12.85 15.70
CA ALA A 215 1.75 -12.64 15.67
C ALA A 215 1.19 -11.51 14.77
N ASP A 216 0.66 -11.92 13.60
CA ASP A 216 -0.31 -11.19 12.76
C ASP A 216 -1.67 -10.98 13.45
N TRP A 217 -1.71 -10.59 14.73
CA TRP A 217 -2.97 -10.37 15.45
C TRP A 217 -3.80 -9.26 14.78
N TRP A 218 -3.12 -8.27 14.19
CA TRP A 218 -3.80 -7.17 13.49
C TRP A 218 -4.33 -7.58 12.12
N GLY A 219 -3.89 -8.71 11.54
CA GLY A 219 -4.07 -9.10 10.13
C GLY A 219 -5.47 -8.86 9.56
N LYS A 220 -6.29 -9.91 9.45
CA LYS A 220 -7.65 -9.78 8.89
C LYS A 220 -8.65 -9.16 9.86
N SER A 221 -8.36 -9.21 11.16
CA SER A 221 -9.30 -8.77 12.21
C SER A 221 -9.39 -7.25 12.32
N VAL A 222 -8.25 -6.54 12.39
CA VAL A 222 -8.25 -5.07 12.43
C VAL A 222 -8.60 -4.48 11.07
N ALA A 223 -8.19 -5.14 9.99
CA ALA A 223 -8.55 -4.77 8.63
C ALA A 223 -10.06 -4.83 8.34
N ALA A 224 -10.83 -5.58 9.13
CA ALA A 224 -12.28 -5.69 8.99
C ALA A 224 -13.07 -4.65 9.80
N LEU A 225 -12.40 -3.79 10.57
CA LEU A 225 -13.05 -2.72 11.33
C LEU A 225 -13.47 -1.56 10.43
N GLY A 226 -14.58 -0.92 10.77
CA GLY A 226 -15.00 0.35 10.21
C GLY A 226 -13.98 1.46 10.47
N LEU A 227 -14.01 2.49 9.61
CA LEU A 227 -13.03 3.58 9.62
C LEU A 227 -12.92 4.28 10.97
N ASP A 228 -14.06 4.57 11.61
CA ASP A 228 -14.11 5.26 12.89
C ASP A 228 -13.45 4.45 14.02
N PHE A 229 -13.76 3.15 14.10
CA PHE A 229 -13.15 2.26 15.09
C PHE A 229 -11.65 2.07 14.85
N PHE A 230 -11.24 1.95 13.59
CA PHE A 230 -9.83 1.86 13.22
C PHE A 230 -9.06 3.12 13.62
N GLN A 231 -9.57 4.32 13.34
CA GLN A 231 -8.94 5.59 13.73
C GLN A 231 -8.79 5.72 15.25
N ARG A 232 -9.84 5.41 16.01
CA ARG A 232 -9.81 5.46 17.48
C ARG A 232 -8.85 4.42 18.05
N LEU A 233 -8.85 3.20 17.49
CA LEU A 233 -7.94 2.14 17.88
C LEU A 233 -6.48 2.52 17.62
N LEU A 234 -6.16 2.99 16.41
CA LEU A 234 -4.80 3.38 16.05
C LEU A 234 -4.30 4.55 16.89
N SER A 235 -5.17 5.53 17.17
CA SER A 235 -4.87 6.66 18.06
C SER A 235 -4.57 6.22 19.49
N ALA A 236 -5.36 5.28 20.04
CA ALA A 236 -5.13 4.73 21.37
C ALA A 236 -3.83 3.92 21.45
N VAL A 237 -3.52 3.13 20.42
CA VAL A 237 -2.28 2.36 20.31
C VAL A 237 -1.07 3.29 20.20
N LYS A 238 -1.16 4.38 19.41
CA LYS A 238 -0.12 5.41 19.31
C LYS A 238 0.10 6.12 20.64
N ALA A 239 -0.96 6.49 21.35
CA ALA A 239 -0.89 7.14 22.66
C ALA A 239 -0.26 6.25 23.75
N LYS A 240 -0.32 4.92 23.60
CA LYS A 240 0.33 3.97 24.51
C LYS A 240 1.83 3.73 24.22
N GLY A 241 2.39 4.34 23.17
CA GLY A 241 3.82 4.26 22.87
C GLY A 241 4.23 3.08 21.99
N LEU A 242 3.33 2.56 21.15
CA LEU A 242 3.71 1.56 20.16
C LEU A 242 4.78 2.11 19.19
N LYS A 243 5.76 1.28 18.79
CA LYS A 243 6.80 1.69 17.85
C LYS A 243 6.19 2.18 16.54
N GLN A 244 6.71 3.30 16.02
CA GLN A 244 6.20 3.94 14.81
C GLN A 244 6.19 3.00 13.60
N GLU A 245 7.17 2.10 13.50
CA GLU A 245 7.23 1.05 12.47
C GLU A 245 6.03 0.09 12.52
N THR A 246 5.64 -0.37 13.72
CA THR A 246 4.49 -1.27 13.89
C THR A 246 3.18 -0.55 13.60
N VAL A 247 3.05 0.71 14.03
CA VAL A 247 1.89 1.55 13.69
C VAL A 247 1.75 1.69 12.17
N THR A 248 2.84 1.98 11.47
CA THR A 248 2.88 2.07 10.00
C THR A 248 2.49 0.74 9.34
N ARG A 249 2.97 -0.40 9.84
CA ARG A 249 2.59 -1.72 9.31
C ARG A 249 1.10 -2.00 9.47
N ILE A 250 0.51 -1.70 10.63
CA ILE A 250 -0.94 -1.85 10.88
C ILE A 250 -1.73 -0.98 9.89
N LEU A 251 -1.29 0.27 9.69
CA LEU A 251 -1.93 1.22 8.77
C LEU A 251 -1.88 0.75 7.31
N ILE A 252 -0.72 0.25 6.85
CA ILE A 252 -0.55 -0.28 5.49
C ILE A 252 -1.47 -1.49 5.27
N ASN A 253 -1.52 -2.41 6.23
CA ASN A 253 -2.40 -3.59 6.14
C ASN A 253 -3.88 -3.20 6.11
N TYR A 254 -4.29 -2.19 6.89
CA TYR A 254 -5.65 -1.66 6.83
C TYR A 254 -5.94 -1.06 5.45
N ALA A 255 -5.04 -0.21 4.94
CA ALA A 255 -5.17 0.44 3.65
C ALA A 255 -5.28 -0.57 2.49
N GLN A 256 -4.43 -1.61 2.46
CA GLN A 256 -4.45 -2.63 1.42
C GLN A 256 -5.76 -3.43 1.38
N ASN A 257 -6.41 -3.63 2.52
CA ASN A 257 -7.70 -4.31 2.63
C ASN A 257 -8.88 -3.37 2.35
N ALA A 258 -8.84 -2.14 2.86
CA ALA A 258 -9.92 -1.16 2.67
C ALA A 258 -9.95 -0.59 1.24
N LEU A 259 -8.80 -0.52 0.57
CA LEU A 259 -8.63 -0.04 -0.80
C LEU A 259 -8.40 -1.18 -1.80
N HIS A 260 -8.77 -2.42 -1.44
CA HIS A 260 -8.47 -3.60 -2.25
C HIS A 260 -8.98 -3.44 -3.69
N GLY A 261 -8.07 -3.56 -4.66
CA GLY A 261 -8.32 -3.34 -6.09
C GLY A 261 -7.83 -2.01 -6.65
N LEU A 262 -7.67 -0.97 -5.82
CA LEU A 262 -7.19 0.35 -6.25
C LEU A 262 -5.67 0.52 -6.13
N MET A 263 -5.04 -0.11 -5.12
CA MET A 263 -3.58 -0.01 -4.91
C MET A 263 -2.75 -0.94 -5.80
N ALA A 264 -3.35 -2.02 -6.30
CA ALA A 264 -2.63 -3.11 -6.98
C ALA A 264 -2.82 -3.15 -8.50
N ARG A 265 -3.60 -2.23 -9.08
CA ARG A 265 -3.86 -2.19 -10.52
C ARG A 265 -3.77 -0.77 -11.03
N ASP A 266 -3.06 -0.64 -12.15
CA ASP A 266 -3.14 0.55 -13.00
C ASP A 266 -4.61 0.87 -13.28
N VAL A 267 -5.02 2.04 -12.81
CA VAL A 267 -6.39 2.50 -12.78
C VAL A 267 -6.83 2.78 -14.22
N HIS A 268 -7.36 1.76 -14.89
CA HIS A 268 -7.96 1.90 -16.23
C HIS A 268 -9.38 1.32 -16.33
N ARG A 269 -10.00 0.89 -15.23
CA ARG A 269 -11.37 0.33 -15.26
C ARG A 269 -12.14 0.55 -13.94
N CYS A 270 -12.57 1.78 -13.68
CA CYS A 270 -13.67 2.03 -12.74
C CYS A 270 -14.66 3.07 -13.31
N GLY A 271 -15.07 2.91 -14.58
CA GLY A 271 -16.26 3.57 -15.12
C GLY A 271 -17.51 2.80 -14.72
N GLY A 272 -18.11 3.12 -13.56
CA GLY A 272 -19.36 2.51 -13.10
C GLY A 272 -19.50 2.32 -11.57
N ALA A 273 -18.57 2.84 -10.77
CA ALA A 273 -18.69 2.74 -9.31
C ALA A 273 -19.81 3.65 -8.79
N ASP A 274 -20.65 3.09 -7.91
CA ASP A 274 -21.69 3.81 -7.19
C ASP A 274 -21.10 5.06 -6.50
N ALA A 275 -21.73 6.22 -6.67
CA ALA A 275 -21.19 7.50 -6.19
C ALA A 275 -20.91 7.47 -4.69
N ASP A 276 -21.69 6.70 -3.94
CA ASP A 276 -21.51 6.52 -2.50
C ASP A 276 -20.33 5.62 -2.15
N ALA A 277 -19.97 4.65 -3.00
CA ALA A 277 -18.76 3.85 -2.83
C ALA A 277 -17.50 4.71 -3.01
N VAL A 278 -17.48 5.58 -4.02
CA VAL A 278 -16.35 6.51 -4.26
C VAL A 278 -16.20 7.49 -3.10
N LYS A 279 -17.30 8.04 -2.56
CA LYS A 279 -17.26 8.90 -1.36
C LYS A 279 -16.68 8.17 -0.15
N LYS A 280 -17.09 6.91 0.09
CA LYS A 280 -16.53 6.09 1.18
C LYS A 280 -15.04 5.83 0.98
N GLN A 281 -14.62 5.49 -0.24
CA GLN A 281 -13.19 5.30 -0.56
C GLN A 281 -12.38 6.59 -0.37
N ARG A 282 -12.93 7.75 -0.77
CA ARG A 282 -12.30 9.05 -0.52
C ARG A 282 -12.08 9.29 0.97
N ALA A 283 -13.11 9.09 1.79
CA ALA A 283 -13.01 9.25 3.24
C ALA A 283 -11.94 8.32 3.85
N VAL A 284 -11.85 7.07 3.37
CA VAL A 284 -10.82 6.12 3.79
C VAL A 284 -9.41 6.60 3.42
N VAL A 285 -9.19 7.07 2.18
CA VAL A 285 -7.87 7.59 1.75
C VAL A 285 -7.45 8.79 2.60
N GLU A 286 -8.34 9.77 2.78
CA GLU A 286 -8.04 10.98 3.55
C GLU A 286 -7.75 10.67 5.01
N ALA A 287 -8.51 9.75 5.60
CA ALA A 287 -8.28 9.27 6.96
C ALA A 287 -6.94 8.53 7.10
N ILE A 288 -6.58 7.66 6.15
CA ILE A 288 -5.29 6.96 6.15
C ILE A 288 -4.14 7.96 6.07
N VAL A 289 -4.23 8.97 5.20
CA VAL A 289 -3.21 10.01 5.05
C VAL A 289 -3.08 10.84 6.33
N GLY A 290 -4.19 11.20 6.96
CA GLY A 290 -4.20 11.90 8.25
C GLY A 290 -3.63 11.08 9.43
N LEU A 291 -3.58 9.75 9.31
CA LEU A 291 -3.02 8.85 10.32
C LEU A 291 -1.53 8.54 10.11
N LEU A 292 -0.93 8.96 8.99
CA LEU A 292 0.48 8.71 8.71
C LEU A 292 1.41 9.36 9.77
N PRO A 293 2.61 8.80 10.00
CA PRO A 293 3.62 9.41 10.86
C PRO A 293 3.93 10.86 10.47
N ALA A 294 4.56 11.62 11.37
CA ALA A 294 5.04 12.96 11.04
C ALA A 294 5.94 12.94 9.79
N GLN A 295 5.83 13.99 8.97
CA GLN A 295 6.63 14.16 7.76
C GLN A 295 8.12 14.17 8.14
N SER A 296 8.90 13.23 7.62
CA SER A 296 10.34 13.16 7.86
C SER A 296 11.03 12.42 6.71
N ARG A 297 12.30 12.76 6.43
CA ARG A 297 13.11 12.04 5.43
C ARG A 297 13.31 10.56 5.81
N LYS A 298 13.42 10.28 7.12
CA LYS A 298 13.57 8.93 7.68
C LYS A 298 12.22 8.31 8.10
N SER A 299 11.18 8.53 7.30
CA SER A 299 9.86 7.97 7.56
C SER A 299 9.89 6.44 7.39
N PRO A 300 9.27 5.65 8.29
CA PRO A 300 9.18 4.19 8.15
C PRO A 300 8.16 3.76 7.08
N VAL A 301 7.52 4.70 6.38
CA VAL A 301 6.54 4.42 5.33
C VAL A 301 7.27 4.13 4.02
N PRO A 302 7.03 2.98 3.36
CA PRO A 302 7.63 2.66 2.07
C PRO A 302 7.19 3.63 0.96
N MET A 303 8.12 4.00 0.08
CA MET A 303 7.85 4.90 -1.05
C MET A 303 6.73 4.41 -1.97
N ALA A 304 6.74 3.11 -2.29
CA ALA A 304 5.69 2.48 -3.11
C ALA A 304 4.28 2.62 -2.50
N PHE A 305 4.17 2.64 -1.17
CA PHE A 305 2.88 2.84 -0.50
C PHE A 305 2.39 4.29 -0.62
N LEU A 306 3.30 5.27 -0.48
CA LEU A 306 2.97 6.69 -0.68
C LEU A 306 2.58 6.97 -2.14
N SER A 307 3.35 6.44 -3.09
CA SER A 307 3.03 6.48 -4.53
C SER A 307 1.66 5.87 -4.82
N GLY A 308 1.39 4.67 -4.30
CA GLY A 308 0.09 4.03 -4.41
C GLY A 308 -1.03 4.90 -3.82
N LEU A 309 -0.82 5.52 -2.65
CA LEU A 309 -1.80 6.40 -2.02
C LEU A 309 -2.05 7.64 -2.86
N LEU A 310 -1.02 8.22 -3.47
CA LEU A 310 -1.17 9.36 -4.36
C LEU A 310 -1.98 8.98 -5.60
N LYS A 311 -1.64 7.86 -6.27
CA LYS A 311 -2.39 7.35 -7.44
C LYS A 311 -3.85 7.08 -7.11
N THR A 312 -4.12 6.45 -5.96
CA THR A 312 -5.51 6.20 -5.50
C THR A 312 -6.24 7.48 -5.12
N SER A 313 -5.57 8.44 -4.47
CA SER A 313 -6.14 9.75 -4.14
C SER A 313 -6.57 10.53 -5.38
N MET A 314 -5.83 10.39 -6.48
CA MET A 314 -6.20 10.98 -7.77
C MET A 314 -7.40 10.26 -8.39
N ALA A 315 -7.42 8.92 -8.35
CA ALA A 315 -8.53 8.13 -8.87
C ALA A 315 -9.87 8.42 -8.16
N VAL A 316 -9.86 8.65 -6.84
CA VAL A 316 -11.08 8.96 -6.05
C VAL A 316 -11.37 10.47 -5.93
N SER A 317 -10.53 11.32 -6.55
CA SER A 317 -10.60 12.78 -6.44
C SER A 317 -10.65 13.26 -4.98
N ALA A 318 -9.65 12.86 -4.18
CA ALA A 318 -9.49 13.32 -2.80
C ALA A 318 -9.22 14.82 -2.71
N SER A 319 -9.35 15.38 -1.51
CA SER A 319 -9.05 16.80 -1.22
C SER A 319 -7.65 17.20 -1.68
N SER A 320 -7.49 18.48 -2.04
CA SER A 320 -6.19 19.05 -2.43
C SER A 320 -5.18 18.97 -1.29
N ILE A 321 -5.63 19.10 -0.03
CA ILE A 321 -4.79 18.98 1.17
C ILE A 321 -4.19 17.57 1.27
N CYS A 322 -5.01 16.53 1.08
CA CYS A 322 -4.56 15.15 1.09
C CYS A 322 -3.50 14.88 -0.01
N ARG A 323 -3.72 15.40 -1.21
CA ARG A 323 -2.77 15.27 -2.33
C ARG A 323 -1.46 16.02 -2.06
N ALA A 324 -1.53 17.26 -1.58
CA ALA A 324 -0.37 18.05 -1.24
C ALA A 324 0.47 17.41 -0.11
N ASP A 325 -0.17 16.80 0.89
CA ASP A 325 0.53 16.06 1.95
C ASP A 325 1.30 14.85 1.39
N LEU A 326 0.67 14.08 0.49
CA LEU A 326 1.32 12.95 -0.17
C LEU A 326 2.47 13.39 -1.08
N GLU A 327 2.26 14.43 -1.91
CA GLU A 327 3.30 15.04 -2.75
C GLU A 327 4.49 15.49 -1.90
N LYS A 328 4.22 16.12 -0.75
CA LYS A 328 5.27 16.58 0.17
C LYS A 328 6.07 15.41 0.74
N ARG A 329 5.41 14.34 1.20
CA ARG A 329 6.06 13.15 1.75
C ARG A 329 6.93 12.42 0.72
N ILE A 330 6.41 12.29 -0.51
CA ILE A 330 7.15 11.72 -1.64
C ILE A 330 8.39 12.57 -1.94
N GLY A 331 8.25 13.90 -1.99
CA GLY A 331 9.37 14.83 -2.16
C GLY A 331 10.45 14.70 -1.08
N MET A 332 10.07 14.38 0.16
CA MET A 332 11.01 14.14 1.27
C MET A 332 11.75 12.80 1.22
N GLN A 333 11.22 11.79 0.50
CA GLN A 333 11.76 10.44 0.40
C GLN A 333 12.26 10.11 -1.03
N MET A 334 12.64 11.14 -1.79
CA MET A 334 13.12 10.98 -3.18
C MET A 334 14.39 10.13 -3.30
N ASP A 335 15.14 9.95 -2.21
CA ASP A 335 16.31 9.08 -2.16
C ASP A 335 15.99 7.59 -2.35
N GLN A 336 14.74 7.19 -2.09
CA GLN A 336 14.24 5.82 -2.20
C GLN A 336 13.33 5.59 -3.41
N ALA A 337 13.03 6.64 -4.19
CA ALA A 337 12.08 6.57 -5.28
C ALA A 337 12.63 5.85 -6.51
N ILE A 338 11.78 5.00 -7.08
CA ILE A 338 12.00 4.42 -8.41
C ILE A 338 11.10 5.08 -9.45
N LEU A 339 11.37 4.84 -10.73
CA LEU A 339 10.61 5.41 -11.84
C LEU A 339 9.11 5.13 -11.72
N GLU A 340 8.73 3.90 -11.36
CA GLU A 340 7.34 3.49 -11.19
C GLU A 340 6.59 4.29 -10.12
N ASP A 341 7.29 4.84 -9.13
CA ASP A 341 6.68 5.60 -8.04
C ASP A 341 6.19 6.99 -8.46
N ILE A 342 6.85 7.58 -9.46
CA ILE A 342 6.53 8.93 -9.97
C ILE A 342 5.75 8.90 -11.28
N LEU A 343 5.59 7.73 -11.91
CA LEU A 343 4.70 7.53 -13.05
C LEU A 343 3.24 7.54 -12.59
N ILE A 344 2.65 8.73 -12.62
CA ILE A 344 1.29 9.00 -12.18
C ILE A 344 0.44 9.26 -13.42
N ALA A 345 -0.54 8.40 -13.68
CA ALA A 345 -1.44 8.55 -14.81
C ALA A 345 -2.28 9.83 -14.66
N ALA A 346 -2.44 10.59 -15.74
CA ALA A 346 -3.40 11.67 -15.74
C ALA A 346 -4.81 11.06 -15.61
N GLY A 347 -5.54 11.47 -14.58
CA GLY A 347 -6.91 11.00 -14.39
C GLY A 347 -7.74 11.33 -15.62
N ALA A 348 -8.51 10.37 -16.13
CA ALA A 348 -9.56 10.65 -17.10
C ALA A 348 -10.54 11.60 -16.42
N ALA A 349 -10.42 12.90 -16.71
CA ALA A 349 -11.28 13.91 -16.13
C ALA A 349 -12.73 13.52 -16.42
N VAL A 350 -13.47 13.16 -15.36
CA VAL A 350 -14.89 12.86 -15.43
C VAL A 350 -15.57 14.14 -15.92
N GLY A 351 -15.94 14.16 -17.21
CA GLY A 351 -16.56 15.32 -17.87
C GLY A 351 -15.70 16.06 -18.90
N ALA A 352 -14.49 15.59 -19.23
CA ALA A 352 -13.77 16.13 -20.38
C ALA A 352 -14.45 15.71 -21.70
N PRO A 353 -14.57 16.62 -22.69
CA PRO A 353 -15.25 16.33 -23.94
C PRO A 353 -14.59 15.14 -24.65
N ALA A 354 -15.39 14.13 -24.99
CA ALA A 354 -14.99 12.94 -25.72
C ALA A 354 -14.37 13.36 -27.08
N GLY A 355 -13.05 13.52 -27.12
CA GLY A 355 -12.35 13.99 -28.31
C GLY A 355 -10.96 14.59 -28.05
N GLN A 356 -10.66 15.04 -26.83
CA GLN A 356 -9.29 15.45 -26.48
C GLN A 356 -8.49 14.27 -25.96
N GLN A 357 -7.47 13.87 -26.72
CA GLN A 357 -6.46 12.92 -26.27
C GLN A 357 -5.67 13.61 -25.15
N HIS A 358 -5.83 13.12 -23.92
CA HIS A 358 -5.12 13.65 -22.77
C HIS A 358 -3.71 13.08 -22.71
N ALA A 359 -2.79 13.85 -22.13
CA ALA A 359 -1.48 13.34 -21.75
C ALA A 359 -1.64 12.09 -20.88
N LEU A 360 -0.81 11.08 -21.09
CA LEU A 360 -0.83 9.82 -20.36
C LEU A 360 -0.49 10.02 -18.87
N TYR A 361 0.37 11.00 -18.58
CA TYR A 361 0.92 11.25 -17.25
C TYR A 361 0.61 12.67 -16.74
N ASP A 362 0.36 12.78 -15.44
CA ASP A 362 0.22 14.08 -14.76
C ASP A 362 1.60 14.66 -14.45
N THR A 363 2.03 15.54 -15.34
CA THR A 363 3.33 16.24 -15.25
C THR A 363 3.36 17.30 -14.15
N ASP A 364 2.21 17.85 -13.75
CA ASP A 364 2.13 18.93 -12.78
C ASP A 364 2.39 18.38 -11.36
N VAL A 365 1.94 17.16 -11.07
CA VAL A 365 2.23 16.45 -9.81
C VAL A 365 3.72 16.21 -9.64
N VAL A 366 4.40 15.73 -10.69
CA VAL A 366 5.85 15.47 -10.65
C VAL A 366 6.64 16.76 -10.46
N ALA A 367 6.26 17.84 -11.14
CA ALA A 367 6.88 19.14 -10.94
C ALA A 367 6.79 19.61 -9.48
N ARG A 368 5.64 19.41 -8.82
CA ARG A 368 5.47 19.74 -7.39
C ARG A 368 6.31 18.86 -6.47
N ILE A 369 6.37 17.56 -6.71
CA ILE A 369 7.20 16.62 -5.93
C ILE A 369 8.68 17.05 -5.96
N PHE A 370 9.20 17.34 -7.14
CA PHE A 370 10.58 17.80 -7.30
C PHE A 370 10.80 19.20 -6.71
N SER A 371 9.82 20.09 -6.83
CA SER A 371 9.89 21.40 -6.16
C SER A 371 9.95 21.25 -4.65
N VAL A 372 9.18 20.35 -4.05
CA VAL A 372 9.30 20.04 -2.61
C VAL A 372 10.71 19.57 -2.29
N PHE A 373 11.23 18.60 -3.06
CA PHE A 373 12.57 18.05 -2.85
C PHE A 373 13.68 19.11 -2.88
N LEU A 374 13.60 20.06 -3.82
CA LEU A 374 14.56 21.15 -3.96
C LEU A 374 14.44 22.19 -2.82
N ASN A 375 13.25 22.36 -2.26
CA ASN A 375 12.95 23.31 -1.18
C ASN A 375 13.04 22.68 0.22
N LEU A 376 13.62 21.49 0.37
CA LEU A 376 13.82 20.90 1.69
C LEU A 376 14.95 21.62 2.42
N ASP A 377 14.59 22.56 3.30
CA ASP A 377 15.54 23.19 4.22
C ASP A 377 16.28 22.13 5.06
N ASP A 378 17.58 22.33 5.26
CA ASP A 378 18.50 21.39 5.91
C ASP A 378 18.41 21.39 7.45
N ASP A 379 17.23 21.63 8.01
CA ASP A 379 17.02 21.85 9.44
C ASP A 379 17.31 20.63 10.35
N HIS A 380 17.84 19.52 9.82
CA HIS A 380 18.16 18.32 10.59
C HIS A 380 19.57 17.76 10.36
N ASN A 381 20.48 18.53 9.75
CA ASN A 381 21.90 18.18 9.70
C ASN A 381 22.70 19.07 10.67
N GLU A 382 22.33 19.12 11.96
CA GLU A 382 23.11 19.79 13.01
C GLU A 382 24.34 18.96 13.47
N GLU A 383 24.67 17.84 12.80
CA GLU A 383 25.78 16.96 13.21
C GLU A 383 26.92 16.82 12.17
N ASP A 384 26.97 17.64 11.12
CA ASP A 384 28.03 17.53 10.11
C ASP A 384 28.76 18.87 9.89
N ASP A 385 29.84 19.03 10.67
CA ASP A 385 30.82 20.11 10.57
C ASP A 385 31.37 20.29 9.14
N GLY A 386 31.18 21.48 8.56
CA GLY A 386 32.18 22.10 7.68
C GLY A 386 32.37 21.54 6.26
N PHE A 387 31.35 20.96 5.61
CA PHE A 387 31.48 20.61 4.19
C PHE A 387 31.23 21.82 3.27
N ASP A 388 32.29 22.21 2.56
CA ASP A 388 32.25 23.13 1.42
C ASP A 388 31.25 22.63 0.36
N TYR A 389 30.37 23.53 -0.10
CA TYR A 389 29.19 23.22 -0.93
C TYR A 389 29.57 22.59 -2.28
N ASP A 390 30.84 22.75 -2.71
CA ASP A 390 31.38 22.28 -3.98
C ASP A 390 32.11 20.92 -3.91
N SER A 391 32.13 20.25 -2.75
CA SER A 391 32.73 18.92 -2.67
C SER A 391 31.80 17.86 -3.29
N PRO A 392 32.23 17.08 -4.31
CA PRO A 392 31.42 16.02 -4.95
C PRO A 392 31.05 14.85 -4.02
N ARG A 393 31.42 14.96 -2.73
CA ARG A 393 31.24 13.95 -1.68
C ARG A 393 30.18 14.32 -0.64
N SER A 394 29.52 15.47 -0.75
CA SER A 394 28.45 15.82 0.18
C SER A 394 27.26 14.87 0.02
N PRO A 395 26.60 14.44 1.12
CA PRO A 395 25.40 13.62 1.04
C PRO A 395 24.30 14.25 0.17
N LYS A 396 24.20 15.58 0.20
CA LYS A 396 23.24 16.36 -0.61
C LYS A 396 23.50 16.23 -2.11
N GLN A 397 24.75 16.35 -2.55
CA GLN A 397 25.10 16.19 -3.96
C GLN A 397 24.79 14.78 -4.45
N SER A 398 25.04 13.75 -3.63
CA SER A 398 24.67 12.37 -3.99
C SER A 398 23.16 12.20 -4.16
N LEU A 399 22.33 12.87 -3.34
CA LEU A 399 20.88 12.84 -3.45
C LEU A 399 20.38 13.58 -4.69
N LEU A 400 20.92 14.78 -4.96
CA LEU A 400 20.62 15.55 -6.17
C LEU A 400 20.93 14.77 -7.44
N VAL A 401 22.07 14.08 -7.50
CA VAL A 401 22.46 13.25 -8.66
C VAL A 401 21.50 12.07 -8.86
N LYS A 402 21.04 11.43 -7.78
CA LYS A 402 20.03 10.36 -7.85
C LYS A 402 18.69 10.89 -8.38
N ALA A 403 18.22 12.02 -7.83
CA ALA A 403 16.99 12.67 -8.27
C ALA A 403 17.07 13.11 -9.75
N ALA A 404 18.23 13.60 -10.20
CA ALA A 404 18.46 13.95 -11.60
C ALA A 404 18.34 12.74 -12.53
N LYS A 405 18.96 11.60 -12.18
CA LYS A 405 18.82 10.36 -12.97
C LYS A 405 17.38 9.85 -13.02
N LEU A 406 16.65 9.99 -11.92
CA LEU A 406 15.24 9.62 -11.84
C LEU A 406 14.38 10.53 -12.74
N LEU A 407 14.60 11.85 -12.71
CA LEU A 407 13.90 12.80 -13.57
C LEU A 407 14.20 12.56 -15.05
N ASP A 408 15.46 12.31 -15.40
CA ASP A 408 15.86 12.05 -16.79
C ASP A 408 15.20 10.76 -17.32
N SER A 409 15.05 9.75 -16.46
CA SER A 409 14.32 8.51 -16.79
C SER A 409 12.81 8.75 -16.94
N TYR A 410 12.22 9.59 -16.08
CA TYR A 410 10.83 10.03 -16.22
C TYR A 410 10.59 10.82 -17.50
N LEU A 411 11.46 11.76 -17.84
CA LEU A 411 11.41 12.52 -19.09
C LEU A 411 11.49 11.59 -20.30
N ALA A 412 12.30 10.54 -20.26
CA ALA A 412 12.37 9.57 -21.36
C ALA A 412 11.06 8.78 -21.56
N GLU A 413 10.35 8.45 -20.48
CA GLU A 413 9.02 7.82 -20.55
C GLU A 413 7.93 8.77 -21.05
N VAL A 414 7.92 10.00 -20.51
CA VAL A 414 6.94 11.03 -20.90
C VAL A 414 7.16 11.49 -22.34
N ALA A 415 8.39 11.46 -22.84
CA ALA A 415 8.72 11.79 -24.23
C ALA A 415 8.06 10.86 -25.26
N LEU A 416 7.61 9.67 -24.85
CA LEU A 416 6.87 8.73 -25.70
C LEU A 416 5.41 9.12 -25.90
N ASP A 417 4.86 9.99 -25.05
CA ASP A 417 3.50 10.49 -25.16
C ASP A 417 3.40 11.54 -26.28
N SER A 418 2.54 11.31 -27.27
CA SER A 418 2.30 12.28 -28.35
C SER A 418 1.45 13.48 -27.92
N ASN A 419 0.80 13.41 -26.75
CA ASN A 419 -0.15 14.43 -26.30
C ASN A 419 0.43 15.44 -25.32
N ILE A 420 1.69 15.29 -24.91
CA ILE A 420 2.35 16.26 -24.05
C ILE A 420 2.64 17.56 -24.82
N LEU A 421 2.36 18.70 -24.19
CA LEU A 421 2.74 20.00 -24.72
C LEU A 421 4.26 20.22 -24.63
N PRO A 422 4.93 20.70 -25.70
CA PRO A 422 6.35 21.02 -25.68
C PRO A 422 6.76 21.95 -24.53
N SER A 423 5.92 22.95 -24.21
CA SER A 423 6.16 23.86 -23.09
C SER A 423 6.23 23.16 -21.73
N LYS A 424 5.37 22.17 -21.49
CA LYS A 424 5.40 21.36 -20.26
C LYS A 424 6.66 20.50 -20.21
N PHE A 425 7.02 19.86 -21.32
CA PHE A 425 8.24 19.05 -21.39
C PHE A 425 9.51 19.89 -21.13
N ILE A 426 9.59 21.09 -21.72
CA ILE A 426 10.69 22.04 -21.48
C ILE A 426 10.75 22.44 -20.00
N SER A 427 9.61 22.76 -19.37
CA SER A 427 9.59 23.15 -17.95
C SER A 427 10.08 22.04 -17.01
N LEU A 428 9.83 20.76 -17.35
CA LEU A 428 10.35 19.62 -16.59
C LEU A 428 11.86 19.40 -16.83
N ALA A 429 12.34 19.61 -18.06
CA ALA A 429 13.77 19.54 -18.37
C ALA A 429 14.58 20.60 -17.59
N GLU A 430 14.03 21.80 -17.48
CA GLU A 430 14.60 22.97 -16.77
C GLU A 430 14.37 22.96 -15.24
N LEU A 431 13.73 21.91 -14.69
CA LEU A 431 13.30 21.90 -13.28
C LEU A 431 14.43 21.80 -12.26
N LEU A 432 15.52 21.10 -12.60
CA LEU A 432 16.67 20.90 -11.73
C LEU A 432 17.79 21.91 -12.03
N PRO A 433 18.56 22.34 -11.03
CA PRO A 433 19.71 23.22 -11.26
C PRO A 433 20.82 22.50 -12.04
N ASP A 434 21.62 23.25 -12.78
CA ASP A 434 22.64 22.71 -13.69
C ASP A 434 23.64 21.78 -12.98
N HIS A 435 24.00 22.05 -11.72
CA HIS A 435 24.93 21.22 -10.94
C HIS A 435 24.35 19.85 -10.50
N ALA A 436 23.04 19.62 -10.62
CA ALA A 436 22.42 18.33 -10.30
C ALA A 436 22.81 17.23 -11.31
N ARG A 437 23.04 17.60 -12.58
CA ARG A 437 23.38 16.66 -13.65
C ARG A 437 24.89 16.60 -13.88
N VAL A 438 25.58 15.66 -13.23
CA VAL A 438 27.02 15.43 -13.49
C VAL A 438 27.26 14.86 -14.90
N VAL A 439 26.30 14.05 -15.39
CA VAL A 439 26.28 13.50 -16.76
C VAL A 439 24.92 13.80 -17.36
N THR A 440 24.88 14.32 -18.59
CA THR A 440 23.65 14.80 -19.26
C THR A 440 23.08 13.82 -20.29
N ASP A 441 23.64 12.61 -20.40
CA ASP A 441 23.20 11.58 -21.33
C ASP A 441 21.72 11.20 -21.19
N GLY A 442 21.22 11.13 -19.95
CA GLY A 442 19.83 10.79 -19.65
C GLY A 442 18.87 11.83 -20.23
N LEU A 443 19.15 13.11 -19.95
CA LEU A 443 18.42 14.25 -20.52
C LEU A 443 18.53 14.26 -22.06
N TYR A 444 19.72 14.05 -22.62
CA TYR A 444 19.93 13.98 -24.06
C TYR A 444 19.05 12.90 -24.71
N ARG A 445 19.04 11.68 -24.13
CA ARG A 445 18.20 10.58 -24.60
C ARG A 445 16.71 10.95 -24.54
N ALA A 446 16.25 11.59 -23.48
CA ALA A 446 14.85 12.01 -23.36
C ALA A 446 14.47 13.05 -24.41
N VAL A 447 15.32 14.07 -24.62
CA VAL A 447 15.13 15.08 -25.68
C VAL A 447 15.14 14.43 -27.05
N ASP A 448 16.03 13.48 -27.29
CA ASP A 448 16.10 12.78 -28.56
C ASP A 448 14.82 11.99 -28.86
N ILE A 449 14.30 11.27 -27.88
CA ILE A 449 13.02 10.56 -27.99
C ILE A 449 11.90 11.56 -28.27
N PHE A 450 11.86 12.69 -27.55
CA PHE A 450 10.85 13.72 -27.70
C PHE A 450 10.83 14.29 -29.13
N LEU A 451 11.99 14.67 -29.67
CA LEU A 451 12.11 15.18 -31.04
C LEU A 451 11.75 14.12 -32.09
N LYS A 452 11.85 12.82 -31.77
CA LYS A 452 11.37 11.74 -32.63
C LYS A 452 9.85 11.69 -32.72
N VAL A 453 9.19 11.82 -31.56
CA VAL A 453 7.74 11.64 -31.41
C VAL A 453 6.98 12.93 -31.79
N HIS A 454 7.62 14.09 -31.63
CA HIS A 454 7.05 15.42 -31.87
C HIS A 454 7.74 16.15 -33.05
N PRO A 455 7.59 15.67 -34.30
CA PRO A 455 8.25 16.29 -35.46
C PRO A 455 7.75 17.71 -35.77
N ASN A 456 6.57 18.10 -35.26
CA ASN A 456 5.92 19.39 -35.52
C ASN A 456 6.21 20.48 -34.47
N ILE A 457 7.20 20.28 -33.60
CA ILE A 457 7.61 21.28 -32.58
C ILE A 457 8.09 22.58 -33.25
N LYS A 458 7.76 23.74 -32.64
CA LYS A 458 8.23 25.05 -33.13
C LYS A 458 9.75 25.15 -32.99
N GLU A 459 10.40 25.82 -33.93
CA GLU A 459 11.87 26.02 -33.92
C GLU A 459 12.38 26.61 -32.60
N ALA A 460 11.66 27.60 -32.06
CA ALA A 460 12.03 28.26 -30.80
C ALA A 460 11.97 27.29 -29.60
N GLU A 461 10.97 26.40 -29.54
CA GLU A 461 10.82 25.40 -28.48
C GLU A 461 11.87 24.30 -28.63
N ARG A 462 12.13 23.86 -29.87
CA ARG A 462 13.21 22.90 -30.20
C ARG A 462 14.57 23.43 -29.76
N TYR A 463 14.86 24.69 -30.07
CA TYR A 463 16.09 25.35 -29.67
C TYR A 463 16.23 25.44 -28.14
N ARG A 464 15.17 25.89 -27.45
CA ARG A 464 15.16 25.99 -25.98
C ARG A 464 15.38 24.64 -25.31
N LEU A 465 14.73 23.59 -25.80
CA LEU A 465 14.89 22.24 -25.28
C LEU A 465 16.32 21.72 -25.42
N CYS A 466 16.94 21.93 -26.60
CA CYS A 466 18.31 21.51 -26.83
C CYS A 466 19.30 22.31 -25.97
N LYS A 467 19.04 23.61 -25.71
CA LYS A 467 19.87 24.47 -24.86
C LYS A 467 19.98 23.96 -23.41
N ALA A 468 18.99 23.22 -22.92
CA ALA A 468 19.04 22.62 -21.58
C ALA A 468 20.09 21.49 -21.44
N ILE A 469 20.64 20.99 -22.56
CA ILE A 469 21.66 19.95 -22.55
C ILE A 469 23.05 20.59 -22.49
N ASP A 470 23.74 20.40 -21.37
CA ASP A 470 25.17 20.74 -21.27
C ASP A 470 26.01 19.72 -22.05
N CYS A 471 26.47 20.12 -23.23
CA CYS A 471 27.30 19.31 -24.12
C CYS A 471 28.65 18.92 -23.51
N GLN A 472 29.16 19.68 -22.54
CA GLN A 472 30.43 19.38 -21.88
C GLN A 472 30.33 18.11 -21.01
N ARG A 473 29.11 17.81 -20.53
CA ARG A 473 28.79 16.69 -19.61
C ARG A 473 28.23 15.46 -20.32
N LEU A 474 28.23 15.43 -21.65
CA LEU A 474 27.89 14.25 -22.43
C LEU A 474 29.06 13.26 -22.45
N THR A 475 28.77 11.97 -22.31
CA THR A 475 29.76 10.91 -22.51
C THR A 475 30.20 10.85 -23.98
N PRO A 476 31.39 10.28 -24.30
CA PRO A 476 31.86 10.19 -25.69
C PRO A 476 30.86 9.46 -26.60
N ASP A 477 30.20 8.42 -26.09
CA ASP A 477 29.18 7.69 -26.84
C ASP A 477 27.96 8.57 -27.16
N ALA A 478 27.47 9.34 -26.17
CA ALA A 478 26.38 10.28 -26.37
C ALA A 478 26.75 11.44 -27.32
N CYS A 479 27.98 11.96 -27.23
CA CYS A 479 28.50 12.95 -28.17
C CYS A 479 28.50 12.41 -29.61
N SER A 480 28.99 11.19 -29.82
CA SER A 480 29.04 10.58 -31.16
C SER A 480 27.66 10.40 -31.77
N HIS A 481 26.67 10.01 -30.97
CA HIS A 481 25.28 9.91 -31.40
C HIS A 481 24.69 11.30 -31.70
N ALA A 482 24.97 12.31 -30.86
CA ALA A 482 24.51 13.67 -31.06
C ALA A 482 25.10 14.35 -32.31
N ALA A 483 26.36 14.08 -32.63
CA ALA A 483 27.00 14.58 -33.85
C ALA A 483 26.35 14.04 -35.14
N GLN A 484 25.76 12.85 -35.09
CA GLN A 484 25.09 12.20 -36.23
C GLN A 484 23.57 12.43 -36.26
N ASN A 485 23.02 13.14 -35.28
CA ASN A 485 21.58 13.28 -35.13
C ASN A 485 21.01 14.49 -35.90
N GLU A 486 20.37 14.22 -37.03
CA GLU A 486 19.78 15.24 -37.92
C GLU A 486 18.60 16.02 -37.30
N ARG A 487 18.06 15.57 -36.17
CA ARG A 487 16.93 16.24 -35.47
C ARG A 487 17.37 17.42 -34.61
N LEU A 488 18.64 17.52 -34.26
CA LEU A 488 19.17 18.59 -33.43
C LEU A 488 19.40 19.85 -34.26
N PRO A 489 19.18 21.06 -33.69
CA PRO A 489 19.58 22.30 -34.34
C PRO A 489 21.08 22.31 -34.68
N VAL A 490 21.45 22.87 -35.83
CA VAL A 490 22.85 22.93 -36.31
C VAL A 490 23.79 23.51 -35.26
N GLN A 491 23.35 24.52 -34.50
CA GLN A 491 24.14 25.13 -33.43
C GLN A 491 24.54 24.14 -32.33
N MET A 492 23.64 23.20 -31.99
CA MET A 492 23.90 22.14 -31.00
C MET A 492 24.91 21.13 -31.54
N ALA A 493 24.76 20.71 -32.81
CA ALA A 493 25.71 19.81 -33.46
C ALA A 493 27.14 20.40 -33.49
N VAL A 494 27.27 21.70 -33.79
CA VAL A 494 28.56 22.41 -33.74
C VAL A 494 29.14 22.43 -32.32
N GLN A 495 28.32 22.66 -31.29
CA GLN A 495 28.78 22.63 -29.89
C GLN A 495 29.27 21.24 -29.47
N VAL A 496 28.53 20.18 -29.82
CA VAL A 496 28.93 18.79 -29.53
C VAL A 496 30.28 18.47 -30.18
N LEU A 497 30.44 18.78 -31.48
CA LEU A 497 31.68 18.57 -32.22
C LEU A 497 32.86 19.38 -31.64
N TYR A 498 32.59 20.61 -31.19
CA TYR A 498 33.60 21.45 -30.54
C TYR A 498 34.12 20.81 -29.24
N PHE A 499 33.24 20.33 -28.37
CA PHE A 499 33.64 19.66 -27.13
C PHE A 499 34.31 18.31 -27.36
N GLU A 500 33.90 17.57 -28.39
CA GLU A 500 34.57 16.35 -28.82
C GLU A 500 36.01 16.65 -29.27
N GLN A 501 36.22 17.70 -30.09
CA GLN A 501 37.55 18.14 -30.50
C GLN A 501 38.41 18.60 -29.30
N LEU A 502 37.83 19.31 -28.33
CA LEU A 502 38.52 19.74 -27.11
C LEU A 502 38.95 18.54 -26.25
N ARG A 503 38.08 17.53 -26.12
CA ARG A 503 38.35 16.28 -25.39
C ARG A 503 39.45 15.47 -26.07
N LEU A 504 39.42 15.35 -27.40
CA LEU A 504 40.48 14.71 -28.19
C LEU A 504 41.82 15.44 -28.05
N ARG A 505 41.83 16.78 -28.15
CA ARG A 505 43.04 17.59 -27.94
C ARG A 505 43.64 17.39 -26.55
N SER A 506 42.79 17.35 -25.53
CA SER A 506 43.22 17.13 -24.14
C SER A 506 43.79 15.71 -23.94
N ALA A 507 43.17 14.69 -24.55
CA ALA A 507 43.69 13.32 -24.52
C ALA A 507 45.05 13.17 -25.24
N ILE A 508 45.24 13.88 -26.36
CA ILE A 508 46.51 13.91 -27.10
C ILE A 508 47.60 14.61 -26.26
N GLN A 509 47.27 15.72 -25.60
CA GLN A 509 48.21 16.45 -24.73
C GLN A 509 48.59 15.65 -23.49
N ALA A 510 47.62 14.99 -22.84
CA ALA A 510 47.85 14.13 -21.69
C ALA A 510 48.64 12.86 -22.05
N GLY A 511 48.44 12.32 -23.25
CA GLY A 511 49.15 11.13 -23.75
C GLY A 511 50.53 11.40 -24.36
N GLY A 512 50.87 12.67 -24.64
CA GLY A 512 52.07 13.05 -25.41
C GLY A 512 53.14 13.84 -24.65
N GLY A 513 52.93 14.20 -23.39
CA GLY A 513 53.74 15.21 -22.69
C GLY A 513 54.48 14.71 -21.44
N SER A 514 55.53 13.92 -21.62
CA SER A 514 56.57 13.73 -20.58
C SER A 514 57.54 14.93 -20.59
N SER A 515 57.14 16.13 -20.14
CA SER A 515 58.09 17.19 -19.77
C SER A 515 57.40 18.41 -19.15
N MET A 516 57.85 18.77 -17.93
CA MET A 516 57.95 20.12 -17.37
C MET A 516 56.72 21.05 -17.34
N GLY A 517 56.17 21.23 -16.13
CA GLY A 517 55.76 22.54 -15.62
C GLY A 517 54.34 23.01 -15.94
N GLY A 518 53.46 22.97 -14.94
CA GLY A 518 52.13 23.61 -15.02
C GLY A 518 51.13 23.01 -14.04
N HIS A 519 51.22 23.44 -12.78
CA HIS A 519 50.25 23.19 -11.73
C HIS A 519 48.85 23.72 -12.14
N ASP A 520 47.78 23.06 -11.66
CA ASP A 520 46.41 23.60 -11.45
C ASP A 520 45.26 23.27 -12.43
N GLY A 521 45.42 22.41 -13.45
CA GLY A 521 44.31 22.10 -14.40
C GLY A 521 43.66 20.71 -14.34
N ALA A 522 44.36 19.69 -13.82
CA ALA A 522 44.02 18.28 -14.10
C ALA A 522 43.14 17.57 -13.04
N VAL A 523 42.89 18.21 -11.89
CA VAL A 523 42.22 17.56 -10.75
C VAL A 523 40.69 17.54 -10.90
N PHE A 524 40.11 18.46 -11.68
CA PHE A 524 38.65 18.57 -11.83
C PHE A 524 38.04 17.54 -12.80
N PHE A 525 38.76 17.18 -13.88
CA PHE A 525 38.23 16.30 -14.93
C PHE A 525 38.39 14.81 -14.63
N GLY A 526 39.36 14.43 -13.78
CA GLY A 526 39.56 13.04 -13.33
C GLY A 526 38.42 12.53 -12.44
N CYS A 527 37.74 13.43 -11.70
CA CYS A 527 36.62 13.07 -10.85
C CYS A 527 35.36 12.67 -11.62
N ALA A 528 35.12 13.18 -12.83
CA ALA A 528 33.94 12.81 -13.61
C ALA A 528 34.02 11.38 -14.19
N ALA A 529 35.23 10.94 -14.59
CA ALA A 529 35.47 9.57 -15.02
C ALA A 529 35.54 8.59 -13.84
N ALA A 530 36.07 9.02 -12.68
CA ALA A 530 36.06 8.23 -11.45
C ALA A 530 34.65 8.09 -10.86
N ALA A 531 33.79 9.11 -10.96
CA ALA A 531 32.41 9.05 -10.47
C ALA A 531 31.54 8.02 -11.22
N ALA A 532 31.92 7.64 -12.44
CA ALA A 532 31.28 6.56 -13.20
C ALA A 532 31.78 5.15 -12.80
N SER A 533 32.88 5.04 -12.04
CA SER A 533 33.50 3.76 -11.66
C SER A 533 33.49 3.44 -10.15
N VAL A 534 32.96 4.32 -9.28
CA VAL A 534 32.80 4.02 -7.84
C VAL A 534 31.58 3.13 -7.59
N GLN A 535 31.72 1.86 -7.94
CA GLN A 535 30.88 0.75 -7.48
C GLN A 535 31.81 -0.31 -6.89
N GLY A 536 32.15 -0.16 -5.59
CA GLY A 536 32.74 -1.24 -4.79
C GLY A 536 33.94 -0.87 -3.94
N SER A 537 33.78 -1.05 -2.62
CA SER A 537 34.81 -1.42 -1.64
C SER A 537 35.60 -0.34 -0.88
N VAL A 538 35.10 -0.05 0.33
CA VAL A 538 35.73 0.06 1.67
C VAL A 538 37.24 0.32 1.88
N ASN A 539 37.48 1.25 2.81
CA ASN A 539 38.52 1.31 3.87
C ASN A 539 40.02 1.43 3.50
N MET A 540 40.65 2.49 4.01
CA MET A 540 41.84 2.55 4.89
C MET A 540 42.29 4.04 4.95
N ARG A 541 41.92 4.83 5.96
CA ARG A 541 42.60 5.09 7.26
C ARG A 541 44.06 5.58 7.18
N SER A 542 44.26 6.76 7.80
CA SER A 542 45.53 7.37 8.28
C SER A 542 46.34 8.05 7.17
N GLY A 543 46.94 9.22 7.34
CA GLY A 543 47.26 10.02 8.51
C GLY A 543 48.44 10.92 8.06
N SER A 544 48.38 12.19 8.43
CA SER A 544 49.27 13.26 7.99
C SER A 544 50.77 12.95 8.12
N GLY A 545 51.55 13.49 7.19
CA GLY A 545 52.93 13.91 7.45
C GLY A 545 54.01 13.15 6.68
N VAL A 546 54.82 13.95 5.98
CA VAL A 546 56.18 13.67 5.49
C VAL A 546 56.25 12.98 4.12
N GLY A 547 56.87 13.72 3.19
CA GLY A 547 56.87 13.49 1.76
C GLY A 547 57.44 12.14 1.32
N SER A 548 56.89 11.63 0.22
CA SER A 548 57.46 10.51 -0.50
C SER A 548 57.41 10.84 -1.99
N GLY A 549 58.59 10.83 -2.60
CA GLY A 549 58.89 11.43 -3.89
C GLY A 549 58.02 10.92 -5.05
N ALA A 550 57.96 11.74 -6.09
CA ALA A 550 57.35 11.43 -7.37
C ALA A 550 57.67 9.99 -7.78
N MET A 551 56.64 9.13 -7.75
CA MET A 551 56.75 7.76 -8.23
C MET A 551 57.23 7.82 -9.69
N SER A 552 58.38 7.21 -9.95
CA SER A 552 58.94 7.13 -11.30
C SER A 552 57.93 6.46 -12.23
N PRO A 553 57.90 6.75 -13.56
CA PRO A 553 57.13 5.97 -14.53
C PRO A 553 57.36 4.45 -14.39
N ARG A 554 58.53 4.04 -13.88
CA ARG A 554 58.86 2.65 -13.53
C ARG A 554 58.07 2.12 -12.33
N ASP A 555 57.82 2.94 -11.33
CA ASP A 555 57.04 2.59 -10.13
C ASP A 555 55.55 2.53 -10.45
N ASN A 556 55.05 3.36 -11.37
CA ASN A 556 53.67 3.29 -11.84
C ASN A 556 53.41 1.96 -12.60
N TYR A 557 54.34 1.55 -13.47
CA TYR A 557 54.25 0.23 -14.12
C TYR A 557 54.29 -0.93 -13.11
N ALA A 558 55.11 -0.82 -12.06
CA ALA A 558 55.16 -1.81 -10.98
C ALA A 558 53.87 -1.84 -10.14
N SER A 559 53.22 -0.69 -9.94
CA SER A 559 51.93 -0.56 -9.26
C SER A 559 50.80 -1.21 -10.07
N VAL A 560 50.66 -0.83 -11.34
CA VAL A 560 49.66 -1.41 -12.26
C VAL A 560 49.85 -2.92 -12.40
N ARG A 561 51.10 -3.42 -12.40
CA ARG A 561 51.36 -4.86 -12.46
C ARG A 561 51.00 -5.58 -11.15
N ARG A 562 51.09 -4.91 -9.99
CA ARG A 562 50.59 -5.42 -8.70
C ARG A 562 49.06 -5.47 -8.69
N GLU A 563 48.40 -4.39 -9.09
CA GLU A 563 46.95 -4.32 -9.20
C GLU A 563 46.40 -5.37 -10.19
N ASN A 564 47.05 -5.55 -11.35
CA ASN A 564 46.68 -6.60 -12.31
C ASN A 564 46.84 -8.02 -11.73
N ARG A 565 47.82 -8.25 -10.85
CA ARG A 565 47.97 -9.53 -10.14
C ARG A 565 46.86 -9.72 -9.11
N GLU A 566 46.51 -8.67 -8.39
CA GLU A 566 45.42 -8.68 -7.40
C GLU A 566 44.06 -8.91 -8.06
N LEU A 567 43.75 -8.19 -9.14
CA LEU A 567 42.55 -8.42 -9.94
C LEU A 567 42.49 -9.84 -10.52
N LYS A 568 43.63 -10.43 -10.94
CA LYS A 568 43.68 -11.84 -11.36
C LYS A 568 43.33 -12.80 -10.23
N LEU A 569 43.76 -12.52 -9.00
CA LEU A 569 43.40 -13.31 -7.82
C LEU A 569 41.92 -13.13 -7.45
N GLU A 570 41.39 -11.91 -7.55
CA GLU A 570 39.97 -11.60 -7.35
C GLU A 570 39.09 -12.37 -8.36
N VAL A 571 39.45 -12.33 -9.65
CA VAL A 571 38.74 -13.06 -10.71
C VAL A 571 38.83 -14.56 -10.50
N ALA A 572 39.97 -15.10 -10.06
CA ALA A 572 40.09 -16.51 -9.72
C ALA A 572 39.18 -16.89 -8.53
N ARG A 573 39.09 -16.04 -7.51
CA ARG A 573 38.21 -16.21 -6.36
C ARG A 573 36.73 -16.14 -6.76
N MET A 574 36.34 -15.20 -7.62
CA MET A 574 34.98 -15.09 -8.16
C MET A 574 34.60 -16.31 -9.01
N ARG A 575 35.53 -16.83 -9.83
CA ARG A 575 35.31 -18.06 -10.61
C ARG A 575 35.09 -19.28 -9.71
N MET A 576 35.86 -19.41 -8.62
CA MET A 576 35.66 -20.47 -7.63
C MET A 576 34.25 -20.39 -7.00
N ARG A 577 33.84 -19.20 -6.55
CA ARG A 577 32.49 -18.96 -6.00
C ARG A 577 31.37 -19.28 -7.00
N LEU A 578 31.53 -18.89 -8.27
CA LEU A 578 30.58 -19.24 -9.33
C LEU A 578 30.49 -20.76 -9.53
N THR A 579 31.63 -21.46 -9.50
CA THR A 579 31.67 -22.91 -9.64
C THR A 579 30.99 -23.62 -8.46
N ASP A 580 31.14 -23.09 -7.24
CA ASP A 580 30.47 -23.63 -6.06
C ASP A 580 28.96 -23.33 -6.06
N LEU A 581 28.55 -22.12 -6.45
CA LEU A 581 27.13 -21.80 -6.66
C LEU A 581 26.48 -22.65 -7.77
N GLU A 582 27.22 -22.95 -8.84
CA GLU A 582 26.76 -23.88 -9.88
C GLU A 582 26.60 -25.31 -9.35
N LYS A 583 27.54 -25.80 -8.52
CA LYS A 583 27.41 -27.10 -7.84
C LYS A 583 26.21 -27.12 -6.89
N ASP A 584 25.99 -26.06 -6.12
CA ASP A 584 24.85 -25.93 -5.21
C ASP A 584 23.53 -25.90 -5.98
N HIS A 585 23.48 -25.17 -7.10
CA HIS A 585 22.31 -25.16 -7.98
C HIS A 585 22.04 -26.56 -8.58
N VAL A 586 23.08 -27.29 -8.99
CA VAL A 586 22.94 -28.68 -9.47
C VAL A 586 22.55 -29.63 -8.33
N SER A 587 23.07 -29.43 -7.11
CA SER A 587 22.71 -30.21 -5.92
C SER A 587 21.24 -29.99 -5.54
N MET A 588 20.81 -28.73 -5.45
CA MET A 588 19.43 -28.33 -5.20
C MET A 588 18.49 -28.87 -6.28
N LYS A 589 18.90 -28.83 -7.56
CA LYS A 589 18.14 -29.43 -8.67
C LYS A 589 18.06 -30.96 -8.56
N ARG A 590 19.12 -31.63 -8.09
CA ARG A 590 19.11 -33.08 -7.81
C ARG A 590 18.28 -33.43 -6.59
N GLU A 591 18.28 -32.61 -5.54
CA GLU A 591 17.38 -32.77 -4.39
C GLU A 591 15.93 -32.58 -4.82
N LEU A 592 15.61 -31.56 -5.63
CA LEU A 592 14.26 -31.37 -6.17
C LEU A 592 13.80 -32.56 -7.02
N VAL A 593 14.73 -33.26 -7.69
CA VAL A 593 14.44 -34.45 -8.50
C VAL A 593 14.45 -35.75 -7.67
N ARG A 594 15.26 -35.85 -6.60
CA ARG A 594 15.28 -36.97 -5.64
C ARG A 594 14.13 -36.90 -4.64
N VAL A 595 13.58 -35.73 -4.38
CA VAL A 595 12.29 -35.53 -3.69
C VAL A 595 11.16 -35.82 -4.69
N GLY A 596 11.15 -37.06 -5.18
CA GLY A 596 10.01 -37.72 -5.83
C GLY A 596 9.99 -39.16 -5.30
N PRO A 597 8.89 -39.64 -4.67
CA PRO A 597 7.51 -39.47 -5.13
C PRO A 597 6.51 -39.19 -3.97
N ALA A 598 6.71 -38.14 -3.16
CA ALA A 598 5.78 -37.86 -2.04
C ALA A 598 4.53 -37.04 -2.42
N ASN A 599 4.50 -36.38 -3.60
CA ASN A 599 3.37 -35.53 -4.01
C ASN A 599 2.48 -36.11 -5.14
N ARG A 600 2.22 -37.43 -5.13
CA ARG A 600 1.16 -38.01 -5.98
C ARG A 600 -0.25 -37.57 -5.59
N LEU A 601 -0.43 -36.97 -4.40
CA LEU A 601 -1.72 -36.43 -3.95
C LEU A 601 -2.10 -35.09 -4.59
N LEU A 602 -1.14 -34.30 -5.09
CA LEU A 602 -1.43 -32.98 -5.69
C LEU A 602 -1.68 -33.02 -7.22
N ARG A 603 -1.38 -34.14 -7.90
CA ARG A 603 -1.75 -34.33 -9.32
C ARG A 603 -3.20 -34.80 -9.51
N GLY A 604 -3.91 -35.14 -8.44
CA GLY A 604 -5.35 -35.45 -8.46
C GLY A 604 -6.24 -34.20 -8.50
N LEU A 605 -5.78 -33.09 -7.92
CA LEU A 605 -6.56 -31.85 -7.84
C LEU A 605 -6.53 -31.01 -9.13
N ALA A 606 -5.47 -31.11 -9.93
CA ALA A 606 -5.34 -30.39 -11.20
C ALA A 606 -6.23 -30.94 -12.35
N ARG A 607 -6.87 -32.12 -12.18
CA ARG A 607 -7.81 -32.69 -13.18
C ARG A 607 -9.30 -32.49 -12.82
N SER A 608 -9.58 -31.94 -11.64
CA SER A 608 -10.92 -31.58 -11.17
C SER A 608 -11.31 -30.15 -11.59
N LEU A 609 -10.34 -29.24 -11.67
CA LEU A 609 -10.58 -27.83 -12.02
C LEU A 609 -10.65 -27.54 -13.53
N GLY A 610 -10.36 -28.52 -14.39
CA GLY A 610 -10.54 -28.42 -15.85
C GLY A 610 -11.95 -28.73 -16.35
N ARG A 611 -12.90 -29.08 -15.46
CA ARG A 611 -14.28 -29.46 -15.81
C ARG A 611 -15.35 -28.41 -15.46
N LEU A 612 -14.95 -27.26 -14.89
CA LEU A 612 -15.87 -26.19 -14.47
C LEU A 612 -15.99 -25.00 -15.44
N PHE A 613 -15.35 -25.07 -16.62
CA PHE A 613 -15.45 -24.03 -17.68
C PHE A 613 -16.18 -24.50 -18.94
N ARG A 614 -17.11 -25.46 -18.83
CA ARG A 614 -17.78 -26.04 -19.98
C ARG A 614 -19.30 -26.09 -19.81
N MET A 615 -19.96 -24.93 -19.83
CA MET A 615 -21.41 -24.84 -20.08
C MET A 615 -21.71 -23.64 -20.99
N ARG A 616 -22.18 -23.98 -22.20
CA ARG A 616 -22.60 -23.13 -23.33
C ARG A 616 -24.12 -22.88 -23.22
N PRO A 617 -24.69 -21.90 -23.97
CA PRO A 617 -25.80 -22.28 -24.85
C PRO A 617 -25.63 -21.81 -26.31
N ALA A 618 -26.20 -22.60 -27.22
CA ALA A 618 -26.42 -22.36 -28.67
C ALA A 618 -27.48 -21.24 -28.89
N ALA A 619 -27.77 -20.65 -30.05
CA ALA A 619 -27.66 -20.93 -31.49
C ALA A 619 -27.55 -19.56 -32.23
N GLU A 620 -27.15 -19.37 -33.50
CA GLU A 620 -27.62 -19.93 -34.78
C GLU A 620 -26.55 -19.78 -35.90
N PRO A 621 -26.71 -20.47 -37.07
CA PRO A 621 -25.67 -20.66 -38.08
C PRO A 621 -25.91 -19.89 -39.41
N GLY A 622 -24.85 -19.59 -40.17
CA GLY A 622 -24.98 -19.14 -41.57
C GLY A 622 -23.67 -18.82 -42.29
N LEU A 623 -23.36 -19.61 -43.33
CA LEU A 623 -22.41 -19.44 -44.43
C LEU A 623 -20.89 -19.74 -44.25
N GLN A 624 -20.59 -21.03 -44.52
CA GLN A 624 -19.58 -21.58 -45.46
C GLN A 624 -19.26 -20.67 -46.68
N GLN A 625 -18.14 -20.72 -47.42
CA GLN A 625 -17.02 -21.65 -47.63
C GLN A 625 -15.97 -20.94 -48.55
N LEU A 626 -14.83 -21.61 -48.79
CA LEU A 626 -13.69 -21.31 -49.72
C LEU A 626 -12.55 -20.48 -49.10
N GLY A 627 -11.27 -20.88 -49.11
CA GLY A 627 -10.58 -22.01 -49.72
C GLY A 627 -9.07 -21.70 -49.76
N ALA A 628 -8.26 -22.62 -49.25
CA ALA A 628 -6.86 -22.93 -49.58
C ALA A 628 -5.78 -21.81 -49.80
N LYS A 629 -4.80 -21.82 -48.88
CA LYS A 629 -3.36 -22.07 -49.12
C LYS A 629 -2.53 -21.02 -49.89
N ALA A 630 -1.77 -20.19 -49.16
CA ALA A 630 -0.43 -19.75 -49.55
C ALA A 630 0.38 -19.22 -48.35
N THR A 631 1.67 -19.54 -48.38
CA THR A 631 2.76 -19.26 -47.44
C THR A 631 3.26 -17.81 -47.50
N ALA A 632 3.69 -17.23 -46.37
CA ALA A 632 5.00 -16.55 -46.18
C ALA A 632 5.02 -15.63 -44.93
N ASP A 633 6.09 -15.81 -44.15
CA ASP A 633 6.90 -14.81 -43.42
C ASP A 633 6.31 -13.84 -42.38
N ALA A 634 6.77 -14.02 -41.13
CA ALA A 634 7.55 -13.00 -40.40
C ALA A 634 8.19 -13.61 -39.13
N LYS A 635 9.49 -13.93 -39.23
CA LYS A 635 10.41 -14.21 -38.12
C LYS A 635 11.02 -12.89 -37.62
N VAL A 636 11.10 -12.69 -36.31
CA VAL A 636 12.26 -12.01 -35.68
C VAL A 636 12.63 -12.77 -34.40
N LEU A 637 13.64 -13.64 -34.54
CA LEU A 637 14.42 -14.28 -33.49
C LEU A 637 15.81 -13.62 -33.52
N PHE A 638 16.28 -13.05 -32.40
CA PHE A 638 17.70 -12.75 -32.21
C PHE A 638 18.32 -13.77 -31.25
N GLN A 639 18.92 -14.81 -31.83
CA GLN A 639 19.94 -15.67 -31.25
C GLN A 639 21.04 -15.88 -32.29
N ARG A 640 22.29 -15.50 -31.98
CA ARG A 640 23.58 -16.01 -32.52
C ARG A 640 24.70 -15.03 -32.12
N ARG A 641 25.95 -15.39 -31.86
CA ARG A 641 26.71 -16.61 -31.52
C ARG A 641 28.15 -16.13 -31.30
N ARG A 642 28.90 -16.81 -30.41
CA ARG A 642 30.35 -16.68 -30.17
C ARG A 642 31.21 -16.61 -31.44
N ARG A 643 32.40 -15.98 -31.35
CA ARG A 643 33.70 -16.57 -31.75
C ARG A 643 34.88 -15.82 -31.09
N HIS A 644 35.84 -16.60 -30.59
CA HIS A 644 37.14 -16.21 -30.05
C HIS A 644 38.14 -15.83 -31.16
N SER A 645 39.13 -14.99 -30.82
CA SER A 645 40.54 -15.26 -31.17
C SER A 645 41.48 -14.57 -30.16
N ILE A 646 42.56 -15.27 -29.85
CA ILE A 646 43.66 -14.94 -28.95
C ILE A 646 44.73 -14.15 -29.72
N SER A 647 45.27 -13.09 -29.11
CA SER A 647 46.69 -12.70 -29.08
C SER A 647 46.87 -11.72 -27.92
#